data_AF-H2AR62-F1
#
_entry.id   AF-H2AR62-F1
#
_cell.length_a   1.000
_cell.length_b   1.000
_cell.length_c   1.000
_cell.angle_alpha   90.00
_cell.angle_beta   90.00
_cell.angle_gamma   90.00
#
_symmetry.space_group_name_H-M   'P 1'
#
loop_
_entity.id
_entity.type
_entity.pdbx_description
1 polymer ?
#
loop_
_entity_poly.entity_id
_entity_poly.type
_entity_poly.pdbx_seq_one_letter_code
_entity_poly.pdbx_strand_id
1 'polypeptide(L)'
;MILPIELLNIIVNENIDSFKTLIAWAQVSSYFRGTISDDVGIIIVRDSNYPSAPREDYFGYHFLLTPQNHTLINTDLPNTEGMTQIVKRYNNLLVVIQSDRSYSDPLATIIGSLGWSCNKGTNICVFYHNSTNFLSKLYFRELQKRLSYLKLSELHIFGNIFSSNDEQLYDIDTLFETTYLYGVTTLNSLDVQDSRHSLIANNLRKLKHVIYRSTDIDLYDFLYNCPELEMIGTIKFPQLNDSGIYRIPRCNSISFTEFNSGVRYPILDGSMVSTKLNITPSLRSRDPHFIGLNFPRIEFLKLSSTNWTSQLVTFNNCNFSSLKYIDCGLAKISWMDLQSCGALIEKVKVSLYDAEQIRWLKECPFQLKEINITLGNISSIGTFISDILEEGFISSDINVTVNLSSLNDCIFLEKVVLPNLTSNSILKLTVNEDKLQESVISKGQQLSSYSMSPQDKSVILHIPHMKQLSLFMTEHQTENSISRRSSITHPRITTPPLNNIFADVPTYTSCNYAVSPSEFRRNSLAGLSSETARRNSTITLEPQMSMFQTRRKSSVGSVSLFSGNTYISQDDFIDDILSFELTESCPSVLTTDILTLESSTILLESNIIKTMKLLQISVNVEKSVPYRTSDELLLQISSRILDALKFPYALKFPDVRIENFQIIVDLKGIQMQNGNNMHLNTELEEILSSKGHHLKVVSEVGTQCNIAVVLLS
;
A
#
# COMPACT_ATOMS: atom_id res chain seq x y z
N MET A 1 -15.68 -5.03 54.33
CA MET A 1 -16.57 -6.21 54.09
C MET A 1 -15.65 -7.41 53.95
N ILE A 2 -15.67 -8.36 54.88
CA ILE A 2 -14.80 -9.54 54.87
C ILE A 2 -15.59 -10.64 54.16
N LEU A 3 -15.21 -10.98 52.92
CA LEU A 3 -15.77 -12.14 52.22
C LEU A 3 -15.24 -13.42 52.91
N PRO A 4 -16.08 -14.44 53.15
CA PRO A 4 -15.63 -15.72 53.70
C PRO A 4 -14.54 -16.33 52.81
N ILE A 5 -13.44 -16.76 53.42
CA ILE A 5 -12.26 -17.26 52.70
C ILE A 5 -12.58 -18.51 51.87
N GLU A 6 -13.60 -19.27 52.27
CA GLU A 6 -14.10 -20.46 51.59
C GLU A 6 -14.79 -20.13 50.26
N LEU A 7 -15.58 -19.06 50.21
CA LEU A 7 -16.20 -18.58 48.97
C LEU A 7 -15.16 -18.00 48.03
N LEU A 8 -14.16 -17.29 48.56
CA LEU A 8 -13.05 -16.78 47.77
C LEU A 8 -12.19 -17.92 47.21
N ASN A 9 -11.96 -18.98 47.98
CA ASN A 9 -11.24 -20.18 47.51
C ASN A 9 -12.00 -20.94 46.42
N ILE A 10 -13.33 -21.04 46.52
CA ILE A 10 -14.14 -21.61 45.44
C ILE A 10 -14.04 -20.74 44.18
N ILE A 11 -14.13 -19.41 44.31
CA ILE A 11 -14.04 -18.50 43.16
C ILE A 11 -12.65 -18.55 42.50
N VAL A 12 -11.57 -18.63 43.28
CA VAL A 12 -10.20 -18.73 42.76
C VAL A 12 -9.91 -20.10 42.16
N ASN A 13 -10.45 -21.18 42.75
CA ASN A 13 -10.25 -22.54 42.26
C ASN A 13 -11.13 -22.89 41.05
N GLU A 14 -12.29 -22.24 40.90
CA GLU A 14 -13.23 -22.48 39.80
C GLU A 14 -13.06 -21.52 38.61
N ASN A 15 -12.51 -20.31 38.78
CA ASN A 15 -12.26 -19.36 37.68
C ASN A 15 -10.82 -19.38 37.13
N ILE A 16 -10.50 -20.40 36.34
CA ILE A 16 -9.30 -20.41 35.47
C ILE A 16 -9.66 -19.86 34.08
N ASP A 17 -10.32 -18.69 34.03
CA ASP A 17 -10.81 -18.17 32.75
C ASP A 17 -9.79 -17.22 32.09
N SER A 18 -9.06 -16.40 32.87
CA SER A 18 -8.04 -15.49 32.33
C SER A 18 -6.94 -15.10 33.31
N PHE A 19 -5.72 -14.84 32.81
CA PHE A 19 -4.57 -14.42 33.61
C PHE A 19 -4.79 -13.07 34.32
N LYS A 20 -5.53 -12.14 33.70
CA LYS A 20 -5.91 -10.86 34.32
C LYS A 20 -6.67 -11.05 35.62
N THR A 21 -7.56 -12.06 35.65
CA THR A 21 -8.36 -12.38 36.84
C THR A 21 -7.46 -12.96 37.94
N LEU A 22 -6.50 -13.83 37.59
CA LEU A 22 -5.52 -14.35 38.54
C LEU A 22 -4.71 -13.22 39.20
N ILE A 23 -4.21 -12.27 38.40
CA ILE A 23 -3.47 -11.12 38.95
C ILE A 23 -4.34 -10.28 39.87
N ALA A 24 -5.60 -10.00 39.48
CA ALA A 24 -6.51 -9.22 40.31
C ALA A 24 -6.71 -9.89 41.68
N TRP A 25 -6.87 -11.21 41.73
CA TRP A 25 -6.98 -11.96 42.98
C TRP A 25 -5.70 -11.93 43.82
N ALA A 26 -4.54 -12.08 43.18
CA ALA A 26 -3.27 -11.97 43.87
C ALA A 26 -3.09 -10.61 44.56
N GLN A 27 -3.59 -9.53 43.96
CA GLN A 27 -3.53 -8.18 44.51
C GLN A 27 -4.45 -7.96 45.72
N VAL A 28 -5.51 -8.77 45.88
CA VAL A 28 -6.46 -8.64 47.00
C VAL A 28 -5.84 -9.06 48.33
N SER A 29 -5.00 -10.12 48.36
CA SER A 29 -4.40 -10.64 49.59
C SER A 29 -3.13 -11.46 49.33
N SER A 30 -2.20 -11.43 50.29
CA SER A 30 -0.99 -12.26 50.28
C SER A 30 -1.28 -13.76 50.31
N TYR A 31 -2.41 -14.18 50.89
CA TYR A 31 -2.85 -15.57 50.87
C TYR A 31 -3.12 -16.05 49.44
N PHE A 32 -3.93 -15.32 48.67
CA PHE A 32 -4.23 -15.67 47.26
C PHE A 32 -2.99 -15.59 46.37
N ARG A 33 -2.14 -14.58 46.59
CA ARG A 33 -0.84 -14.49 45.91
C ARG A 33 -0.03 -15.77 46.11
N GLY A 34 0.07 -16.27 47.35
CA GLY A 34 0.79 -17.50 47.67
C GLY A 34 0.23 -18.70 46.93
N THR A 35 -1.08 -18.93 47.00
CA THR A 35 -1.76 -20.01 46.29
C THR A 35 -1.50 -19.96 44.78
N ILE A 36 -1.66 -18.80 44.16
CA ILE A 36 -1.43 -18.62 42.71
C ILE A 36 0.04 -18.85 42.35
N SER A 37 0.98 -18.32 43.15
CA SER A 37 2.42 -18.50 42.93
C SER A 37 2.87 -19.96 43.07
N ASP A 38 2.20 -20.77 43.88
CA ASP A 38 2.47 -22.20 44.06
C ASP A 38 1.92 -23.06 42.90
N ASP A 39 0.92 -22.56 42.16
CA ASP A 39 0.26 -23.28 41.07
C ASP A 39 0.73 -22.86 39.66
N VAL A 40 1.37 -21.70 39.52
CA VAL A 40 1.78 -21.12 38.23
C VAL A 40 3.31 -21.07 38.09
N GLY A 41 3.83 -21.71 37.05
CA GLY A 41 5.22 -21.58 36.61
C GLY A 41 5.40 -20.46 35.59
N ILE A 42 6.43 -19.62 35.77
CA ILE A 42 6.70 -18.46 34.92
C ILE A 42 8.03 -18.64 34.18
N ILE A 43 7.99 -18.59 32.84
CA ILE A 43 9.16 -18.73 31.99
C ILE A 43 9.37 -17.40 31.26
N ILE A 44 10.45 -16.71 31.55
CA ILE A 44 10.80 -15.43 30.91
C ILE A 44 11.83 -15.72 29.83
N VAL A 45 11.49 -15.44 28.56
CA VAL A 45 12.38 -15.60 27.41
C VAL A 45 12.79 -14.22 26.91
N ARG A 46 14.09 -13.92 26.99
CA ARG A 46 14.68 -12.70 26.44
C ARG A 46 15.39 -13.03 25.13
N ASP A 47 14.91 -12.41 24.07
CA ASP A 47 15.43 -12.53 22.72
C ASP A 47 15.93 -11.17 22.24
N SER A 48 17.15 -10.82 22.67
CA SER A 48 17.73 -9.50 22.43
C SER A 48 19.23 -9.54 22.18
N ASN A 49 19.69 -8.80 21.15
CA ASN A 49 21.12 -8.63 20.87
C ASN A 49 21.84 -7.77 21.91
N TYR A 50 21.09 -6.98 22.68
CA TYR A 50 21.63 -6.03 23.65
C TYR A 50 21.06 -6.34 25.03
N PRO A 51 21.83 -6.13 26.11
CA PRO A 51 21.28 -6.08 27.47
C PRO A 51 20.36 -4.85 27.55
N SER A 52 19.10 -5.00 27.15
CA SER A 52 18.15 -3.90 27.07
C SER A 52 17.64 -3.53 28.47
N ALA A 53 17.29 -2.24 28.63
CA ALA A 53 16.70 -1.62 29.81
C ALA A 53 15.49 -2.41 30.37
N PRO A 54 15.15 -2.26 31.67
CA PRO A 54 14.00 -2.91 32.27
C PRO A 54 12.74 -2.63 31.44
N ARG A 55 12.19 -3.68 30.83
CA ARG A 55 10.97 -3.60 30.01
C ARG A 55 9.74 -3.58 30.92
N GLU A 56 8.66 -2.98 30.40
CA GLU A 56 7.38 -2.81 31.12
C GLU A 56 6.85 -4.12 31.71
N ASP A 57 6.38 -4.04 32.96
CA ASP A 57 5.74 -5.15 33.66
C ASP A 57 4.28 -5.27 33.21
N TYR A 58 4.06 -5.97 32.09
CA TYR A 58 2.74 -6.19 31.54
C TYR A 58 1.85 -6.95 32.51
N PHE A 59 0.74 -6.35 32.92
CA PHE A 59 -0.20 -6.91 33.89
C PHE A 59 0.43 -7.30 35.24
N GLY A 60 1.55 -6.69 35.65
CA GLY A 60 2.06 -6.84 37.02
C GLY A 60 2.53 -8.26 37.36
N TYR A 61 2.89 -9.10 36.37
CA TYR A 61 3.21 -10.51 36.62
C TYR A 61 4.43 -10.70 37.52
N HIS A 62 5.31 -9.69 37.63
CA HIS A 62 6.45 -9.73 38.55
C HIS A 62 6.01 -9.89 40.01
N PHE A 63 4.79 -9.45 40.34
CA PHE A 63 4.19 -9.67 41.65
C PHE A 63 4.04 -11.16 41.98
N LEU A 64 3.93 -12.06 41.01
CA LEU A 64 3.79 -13.50 41.25
C LEU A 64 5.13 -14.24 41.38
N LEU A 65 6.27 -13.58 41.14
CA LEU A 65 7.57 -14.24 41.12
C LEU A 65 8.03 -14.65 42.53
N THR A 66 8.38 -15.91 42.67
CA THR A 66 9.08 -16.50 43.81
C THR A 66 10.35 -17.19 43.32
N PRO A 67 11.40 -17.37 44.13
CA PRO A 67 12.62 -18.04 43.69
C PRO A 67 12.43 -19.46 43.10
N GLN A 68 11.28 -20.09 43.35
CA GLN A 68 10.99 -21.48 42.99
C GLN A 68 10.03 -21.64 41.80
N ASN A 69 9.33 -20.57 41.39
CA ASN A 69 8.29 -20.64 40.37
C ASN A 69 8.66 -19.99 39.04
N HIS A 70 9.87 -19.46 38.89
CA HIS A 70 10.28 -18.83 37.65
C HIS A 70 11.67 -19.24 37.15
N THR A 71 11.87 -19.04 35.85
CA THR A 71 13.19 -19.17 35.21
C THR A 71 13.35 -18.13 34.10
N LEU A 72 14.59 -17.69 33.88
CA LEU A 72 14.97 -16.75 32.82
C LEU A 72 15.83 -17.48 31.78
N ILE A 73 15.42 -17.40 30.51
CA ILE A 73 16.10 -17.99 29.37
C ILE A 73 16.53 -16.86 28.44
N ASN A 74 17.83 -16.78 28.16
CA ASN A 74 18.34 -15.94 27.08
C ASN A 74 18.43 -16.79 25.81
N THR A 75 17.88 -16.35 24.69
CA THR A 75 17.91 -17.12 23.44
C THR A 75 19.32 -17.33 22.90
N ASP A 76 20.27 -16.45 23.24
CA ASP A 76 21.68 -16.56 22.82
C ASP A 76 22.49 -17.56 23.67
N LEU A 77 22.03 -17.83 24.90
CA LEU A 77 22.63 -18.78 25.83
C LEU A 77 21.51 -19.57 26.53
N PRO A 78 20.84 -20.48 25.82
CA PRO A 78 19.64 -21.12 26.33
C PRO A 78 19.94 -22.06 27.49
N ASN A 79 19.41 -21.75 28.68
CA ASN A 79 19.38 -22.67 29.82
C ASN A 79 18.13 -23.57 29.75
N THR A 80 18.24 -24.69 29.04
CA THR A 80 17.11 -25.62 28.84
C THR A 80 16.81 -26.48 30.07
N GLU A 81 17.75 -26.63 31.00
CA GLU A 81 17.56 -27.43 32.21
C GLU A 81 16.59 -26.76 33.18
N GLY A 82 16.78 -25.46 33.44
CA GLY A 82 15.87 -24.67 34.28
C GLY A 82 14.44 -24.62 33.73
N MET A 83 14.31 -24.50 32.40
CA MET A 83 13.01 -24.60 31.71
C MET A 83 12.35 -25.94 31.98
N THR A 84 13.07 -27.04 31.79
CA THR A 84 12.54 -28.40 31.95
C THR A 84 12.07 -28.66 33.38
N GLN A 85 12.78 -28.12 34.39
CA GLN A 85 12.39 -28.23 35.79
C GLN A 85 11.06 -27.52 36.09
N ILE A 86 10.89 -26.28 35.62
CA ILE A 86 9.64 -25.52 35.77
C ILE A 86 8.49 -26.23 35.05
N VAL A 87 8.69 -26.59 33.79
CA VAL A 87 7.67 -27.20 32.94
C VAL A 87 7.17 -28.56 33.47
N LYS A 88 8.05 -29.33 34.14
CA LYS A 88 7.65 -30.60 34.77
C LYS A 88 6.93 -30.42 36.12
N ARG A 89 7.19 -29.31 36.82
CA ARG A 89 6.66 -29.04 38.15
C ARG A 89 5.26 -28.41 38.12
N TYR A 90 5.00 -27.52 37.16
CA TYR A 90 3.76 -26.74 37.11
C TYR A 90 2.88 -27.14 35.92
N ASN A 91 1.58 -27.25 36.14
CA ASN A 91 0.60 -27.52 35.08
C ASN A 91 0.00 -26.25 34.47
N ASN A 92 0.16 -25.09 35.11
CA ASN A 92 -0.19 -23.80 34.54
C ASN A 92 1.10 -23.01 34.28
N LEU A 93 1.32 -22.61 33.03
CA LEU A 93 2.54 -21.93 32.61
C LEU A 93 2.22 -20.56 32.01
N LEU A 94 2.90 -19.53 32.52
CA LEU A 94 3.00 -18.22 31.88
C LEU A 94 4.35 -18.12 31.17
N VAL A 95 4.32 -17.89 29.86
CA VAL A 95 5.52 -17.67 29.05
C VAL A 95 5.58 -16.21 28.64
N VAL A 96 6.56 -15.48 29.16
CA VAL A 96 6.77 -14.06 28.83
C VAL A 96 7.92 -13.95 27.84
N ILE A 97 7.60 -13.60 26.61
CA ILE A 97 8.54 -13.43 25.51
C ILE A 97 8.79 -11.94 25.30
N GLN A 98 10.05 -11.55 25.40
CA GLN A 98 10.51 -10.20 25.13
C GLN A 98 11.53 -10.26 24.00
N SER A 99 11.12 -9.85 22.80
CA SER A 99 12.00 -9.83 21.62
C SER A 99 12.23 -8.40 21.14
N ASP A 100 13.44 -8.10 20.67
CA ASP A 100 13.71 -6.92 19.82
C ASP A 100 14.09 -7.28 18.38
N ARG A 101 14.14 -8.59 18.08
CA ARG A 101 14.52 -9.10 16.77
C ARG A 101 13.30 -9.15 15.86
N SER A 102 13.52 -8.92 14.56
CA SER A 102 12.49 -9.14 13.55
C SER A 102 12.19 -10.62 13.33
N TYR A 103 13.12 -11.55 13.56
CA TYR A 103 12.85 -12.99 13.58
C TYR A 103 13.98 -13.73 14.32
N SER A 104 13.67 -14.82 15.03
CA SER A 104 14.63 -15.56 15.86
C SER A 104 14.38 -17.07 15.81
N ASP A 105 15.21 -17.81 15.06
CA ASP A 105 15.20 -19.29 15.06
C ASP A 105 15.43 -19.89 16.46
N PRO A 106 16.34 -19.35 17.31
CA PRO A 106 16.49 -19.82 18.69
C PRO A 106 15.22 -19.67 19.51
N LEU A 107 14.48 -18.55 19.37
CA LEU A 107 13.19 -18.34 20.04
C LEU A 107 12.17 -19.40 19.61
N ALA A 108 12.05 -19.66 18.31
CA ALA A 108 11.17 -20.71 17.79
C ALA A 108 11.53 -22.10 18.35
N THR A 109 12.82 -22.38 18.49
CA THR A 109 13.33 -23.64 19.07
C THR A 109 12.99 -23.78 20.55
N ILE A 110 13.09 -22.69 21.33
CA ILE A 110 12.74 -22.67 22.76
C ILE A 110 11.24 -22.88 22.94
N ILE A 111 10.39 -22.15 22.19
CA ILE A 111 8.93 -22.32 22.25
C ILE A 111 8.54 -23.75 21.84
N GLY A 112 9.18 -24.30 20.82
CA GLY A 112 8.97 -25.69 20.43
C GLY A 112 9.35 -26.66 21.55
N SER A 113 10.54 -26.51 22.12
CA SER A 113 11.05 -27.36 23.21
C SER A 113 10.16 -27.33 24.46
N LEU A 114 9.57 -26.16 24.77
CA LEU A 114 8.58 -26.00 25.83
C LEU A 114 7.39 -26.93 25.60
N GLY A 115 6.82 -26.94 24.39
CA GLY A 115 5.70 -27.82 24.05
C GLY A 115 6.00 -29.32 24.16
N TRP A 116 7.26 -29.72 23.93
CA TRP A 116 7.69 -31.12 24.06
C TRP A 116 7.95 -31.56 25.49
N SER A 117 8.31 -30.62 26.37
CA SER A 117 8.69 -30.93 27.76
C SER A 117 7.51 -30.85 28.74
N CYS A 118 6.39 -30.24 28.35
CA CYS A 118 5.18 -30.10 29.15
C CYS A 118 4.57 -31.45 29.57
N ASN A 119 3.82 -31.43 30.67
CA ASN A 119 2.99 -32.54 31.11
C ASN A 119 1.67 -32.57 30.31
N LYS A 120 0.96 -33.70 30.36
CA LYS A 120 -0.33 -33.81 29.69
C LYS A 120 -1.34 -32.91 30.38
N GLY A 121 -2.07 -32.11 29.60
CA GLY A 121 -3.07 -31.17 30.11
C GLY A 121 -2.48 -29.87 30.64
N THR A 122 -1.18 -29.62 30.44
CA THR A 122 -0.58 -28.33 30.82
C THR A 122 -1.28 -27.18 30.08
N ASN A 123 -1.68 -26.17 30.85
CA ASN A 123 -2.27 -24.94 30.38
C ASN A 123 -1.18 -23.88 30.14
N ILE A 124 -1.18 -23.24 28.97
CA ILE A 124 -0.17 -22.26 28.57
C ILE A 124 -0.83 -20.92 28.24
N CYS A 125 -0.34 -19.87 28.89
CA CYS A 125 -0.59 -18.47 28.58
C CYS A 125 0.71 -17.82 28.07
N VAL A 126 0.64 -17.03 27.00
CA VAL A 126 1.82 -16.39 26.41
C VAL A 126 1.65 -14.87 26.37
N PHE A 127 2.63 -14.15 26.92
CA PHE A 127 2.79 -12.72 26.72
C PHE A 127 3.89 -12.51 25.69
N TYR A 128 3.55 -11.94 24.54
CA TYR A 128 4.48 -11.67 23.47
C TYR A 128 4.62 -10.16 23.29
N HIS A 129 5.79 -9.65 23.62
CA HIS A 129 6.15 -8.27 23.34
C HIS A 129 7.31 -8.21 22.36
N ASN A 130 7.13 -7.42 21.31
CA ASN A 130 8.13 -7.22 20.27
C ASN A 130 8.21 -5.74 19.90
N SER A 131 9.40 -5.16 20.00
CA SER A 131 9.62 -3.73 19.74
C SER A 131 9.60 -3.37 18.25
N THR A 132 9.74 -4.35 17.35
CA THR A 132 9.76 -4.17 15.89
C THR A 132 8.42 -4.46 15.22
N ASN A 133 7.35 -4.69 16.00
CA ASN A 133 6.01 -5.03 15.53
C ASN A 133 5.96 -6.22 14.57
N PHE A 134 6.70 -7.27 14.91
CA PHE A 134 6.75 -8.52 14.16
C PHE A 134 6.27 -9.70 15.00
N LEU A 135 5.47 -10.59 14.40
CA LEU A 135 5.25 -11.94 14.91
C LEU A 135 5.07 -12.88 13.72
N SER A 136 5.80 -14.00 13.71
CA SER A 136 5.59 -15.05 12.73
C SER A 136 4.77 -16.20 13.32
N LYS A 137 3.83 -16.71 12.53
CA LYS A 137 3.09 -17.96 12.77
C LYS A 137 4.01 -19.15 13.09
N LEU A 138 5.23 -19.13 12.55
CA LEU A 138 6.20 -20.21 12.73
C LEU A 138 6.62 -20.42 14.18
N TYR A 139 6.55 -19.39 15.03
CA TYR A 139 6.94 -19.50 16.44
C TYR A 139 6.12 -20.55 17.21
N PHE A 140 4.82 -20.64 16.91
CA PHE A 140 3.91 -21.53 17.62
C PHE A 140 3.61 -22.84 16.88
N ARG A 141 4.25 -23.07 15.73
CA ARG A 141 3.99 -24.24 14.87
C ARG A 141 4.21 -25.57 15.59
N GLU A 142 5.23 -25.66 16.45
CA GLU A 142 5.49 -26.88 17.21
C GLU A 142 4.49 -27.08 18.37
N LEU A 143 3.96 -26.00 18.95
CA LEU A 143 2.84 -26.09 19.92
C LEU A 143 1.55 -26.57 19.23
N GLN A 144 1.29 -26.12 18.01
CA GLN A 144 0.13 -26.56 17.22
C GLN A 144 0.11 -28.09 17.03
N LYS A 145 1.28 -28.72 16.81
CA LYS A 145 1.38 -30.19 16.71
C LYS A 145 1.05 -30.93 18.01
N ARG A 146 0.97 -30.20 19.12
CA ARG A 146 0.79 -30.71 20.49
C ARG A 146 -0.55 -30.30 21.11
N LEU A 147 -1.49 -29.77 20.34
CA LEU A 147 -2.82 -29.36 20.82
C LEU A 147 -3.62 -30.49 21.48
N SER A 148 -3.36 -31.76 21.13
CA SER A 148 -3.99 -32.90 21.82
C SER A 148 -3.45 -33.16 23.23
N TYR A 149 -2.37 -32.48 23.61
CA TYR A 149 -1.62 -32.70 24.84
C TYR A 149 -1.55 -31.44 25.71
N LEU A 150 -1.65 -30.26 25.10
CA LEU A 150 -1.55 -28.95 25.74
C LEU A 150 -2.86 -28.18 25.58
N LYS A 151 -3.23 -27.39 26.60
CA LYS A 151 -4.29 -26.39 26.49
C LYS A 151 -3.64 -25.02 26.26
N LEU A 152 -3.83 -24.45 25.08
CA LEU A 152 -3.38 -23.09 24.77
C LEU A 152 -4.50 -22.11 25.08
N SER A 153 -4.49 -21.49 26.27
CA SER A 153 -5.63 -20.67 26.72
C SER A 153 -5.56 -19.23 26.20
N GLU A 154 -4.47 -18.51 26.50
CA GLU A 154 -4.40 -17.08 26.19
C GLU A 154 -3.09 -16.67 25.50
N LEU A 155 -3.21 -15.81 24.49
CA LEU A 155 -2.08 -15.12 23.85
C LEU A 155 -2.29 -13.61 23.94
N HIS A 156 -1.37 -12.90 24.57
CA HIS A 156 -1.37 -11.45 24.68
C HIS A 156 -0.22 -10.89 23.83
N ILE A 157 -0.55 -10.13 22.79
CA ILE A 157 0.43 -9.49 21.92
C ILE A 157 0.47 -7.99 22.23
N PHE A 158 1.65 -7.49 22.60
CA PHE A 158 1.88 -6.09 22.90
C PHE A 158 2.70 -5.45 21.78
N GLY A 159 2.01 -4.66 20.95
CA GLY A 159 2.60 -3.86 19.89
C GLY A 159 3.21 -2.56 20.42
N ASN A 160 4.27 -2.12 19.74
CA ASN A 160 4.90 -0.84 19.95
C ASN A 160 4.16 0.25 19.16
N ILE A 161 3.39 1.08 19.88
CA ILE A 161 2.60 2.19 19.33
C ILE A 161 3.51 3.27 18.73
N PHE A 162 4.74 3.40 19.22
CA PHE A 162 5.71 4.40 18.76
C PHE A 162 6.50 3.96 17.52
N SER A 163 6.26 2.75 17.01
CA SER A 163 6.85 2.34 15.74
C SER A 163 6.24 3.18 14.62
N SER A 164 7.06 4.03 14.00
CA SER A 164 6.68 4.91 12.90
C SER A 164 6.38 4.19 11.58
N ASN A 165 6.46 2.85 11.56
CA ASN A 165 6.27 2.05 10.36
C ASN A 165 4.83 1.52 10.29
N ASP A 166 4.13 1.86 9.20
CA ASP A 166 2.84 1.28 8.81
C ASP A 166 2.91 -0.24 8.53
N GLU A 167 4.11 -0.80 8.42
CA GLU A 167 4.34 -2.21 8.16
C GLU A 167 4.46 -3.04 9.45
N GLN A 168 3.39 -3.07 10.24
CA GLN A 168 3.28 -4.07 11.30
C GLN A 168 3.14 -5.45 10.63
N LEU A 169 4.10 -6.35 10.92
CA LEU A 169 4.22 -7.69 10.34
C LEU A 169 3.79 -8.75 11.35
N TYR A 170 2.56 -8.62 11.83
CA TYR A 170 1.93 -9.63 12.68
C TYR A 170 1.19 -10.65 11.81
N ASP A 171 1.70 -11.86 11.78
CA ASP A 171 1.07 -13.04 11.23
C ASP A 171 0.58 -13.91 12.39
N ILE A 172 -0.74 -13.98 12.58
CA ILE A 172 -1.38 -14.65 13.71
C ILE A 172 -2.13 -15.89 13.23
N ASP A 173 -1.91 -17.01 13.91
CA ASP A 173 -2.76 -18.18 13.87
C ASP A 173 -3.53 -18.23 15.19
N THR A 174 -4.86 -18.32 15.15
CA THR A 174 -5.71 -18.36 16.36
C THR A 174 -5.63 -19.76 16.96
N LEU A 175 -4.47 -20.14 17.48
CA LEU A 175 -4.22 -21.43 18.13
C LEU A 175 -4.68 -21.43 19.59
N PHE A 176 -4.62 -20.26 20.22
CA PHE A 176 -5.06 -20.05 21.59
C PHE A 176 -6.57 -19.81 21.61
N GLU A 177 -7.24 -20.28 22.67
CA GLU A 177 -8.68 -20.08 22.89
C GLU A 177 -9.05 -18.60 22.85
N THR A 178 -8.20 -17.73 23.42
CA THR A 178 -8.36 -16.28 23.36
C THR A 178 -7.06 -15.59 22.96
N THR A 179 -7.12 -14.70 21.98
CA THR A 179 -6.00 -13.84 21.56
C THR A 179 -6.34 -12.37 21.81
N TYR A 180 -5.49 -11.68 22.56
CA TYR A 180 -5.61 -10.26 22.85
C TYR A 180 -4.53 -9.45 22.12
N LEU A 181 -4.92 -8.38 21.44
CA LEU A 181 -4.01 -7.46 20.77
C LEU A 181 -4.04 -6.09 21.47
N TYR A 182 -2.89 -5.65 21.97
CA TYR A 182 -2.71 -4.36 22.63
C TYR A 182 -1.78 -3.49 21.79
N GLY A 183 -2.23 -2.28 21.41
CA GLY A 183 -1.41 -1.35 20.63
C GLY A 183 -1.08 -1.81 19.20
N VAL A 184 -1.70 -2.89 18.71
CA VAL A 184 -1.56 -3.38 17.33
C VAL A 184 -2.68 -2.78 16.48
N THR A 185 -2.31 -2.03 15.45
CA THR A 185 -3.27 -1.34 14.56
C THR A 185 -3.45 -2.06 13.23
N THR A 186 -2.47 -2.86 12.82
CA THR A 186 -2.49 -3.60 11.54
C THR A 186 -2.03 -5.05 11.75
N LEU A 187 -2.80 -6.00 11.23
CA LEU A 187 -2.34 -7.37 11.04
C LEU A 187 -2.02 -7.62 9.56
N ASN A 188 -0.90 -8.28 9.33
CA ASN A 188 -0.53 -8.75 7.99
C ASN A 188 -1.35 -9.98 7.61
N SER A 189 -1.46 -10.98 8.50
CA SER A 189 -2.35 -12.11 8.25
C SER A 189 -2.96 -12.68 9.52
N LEU A 190 -4.20 -13.15 9.39
CA LEU A 190 -4.97 -13.80 10.44
C LEU A 190 -5.50 -15.13 9.89
N ASP A 191 -5.09 -16.26 10.47
CA ASP A 191 -5.65 -17.59 10.15
C ASP A 191 -6.52 -18.08 11.31
N VAL A 192 -7.83 -18.16 11.06
CA VAL A 192 -8.84 -18.59 12.03
C VAL A 192 -8.96 -20.11 11.97
N GLN A 193 -8.49 -20.76 13.03
CA GLN A 193 -8.42 -22.23 13.11
C GLN A 193 -9.72 -22.86 13.60
N ASP A 194 -10.41 -22.23 14.55
CA ASP A 194 -11.60 -22.75 15.24
C ASP A 194 -12.57 -21.61 15.51
N SER A 195 -13.87 -21.85 15.30
CA SER A 195 -14.94 -20.86 15.52
C SER A 195 -15.18 -20.55 17.00
N ARG A 196 -14.72 -21.41 17.92
CA ARG A 196 -14.83 -21.21 19.37
C ARG A 196 -13.77 -20.25 19.91
N HIS A 197 -12.71 -20.01 19.15
CA HIS A 197 -11.64 -19.11 19.58
C HIS A 197 -12.09 -17.66 19.44
N SER A 198 -11.53 -16.78 20.25
CA SER A 198 -11.87 -15.37 20.25
C SER A 198 -10.66 -14.48 20.00
N LEU A 199 -10.87 -13.38 19.26
CA LEU A 199 -9.90 -12.32 19.04
C LEU A 199 -10.43 -11.03 19.67
N ILE A 200 -9.69 -10.46 20.61
CA ILE A 200 -10.04 -9.19 21.28
C ILE A 200 -8.99 -8.15 20.89
N ALA A 201 -9.38 -7.20 20.05
CA ALA A 201 -8.46 -6.26 19.42
C ALA A 201 -9.11 -4.88 19.22
N ASN A 202 -9.13 -4.08 20.29
CA ASN A 202 -9.87 -2.81 20.30
C ASN A 202 -9.29 -1.74 19.37
N ASN A 203 -7.98 -1.75 19.12
CA ASN A 203 -7.28 -0.74 18.29
C ASN A 203 -6.99 -1.23 16.87
N LEU A 204 -7.48 -2.42 16.51
CA LEU A 204 -7.20 -3.02 15.21
C LEU A 204 -8.01 -2.31 14.13
N ARG A 205 -7.31 -1.67 13.19
CA ARG A 205 -7.91 -0.91 12.08
C ARG A 205 -7.82 -1.64 10.75
N LYS A 206 -6.74 -2.39 10.51
CA LYS A 206 -6.47 -3.02 9.22
C LYS A 206 -6.14 -4.51 9.37
N LEU A 207 -6.83 -5.35 8.61
CA LEU A 207 -6.56 -6.78 8.42
C LEU A 207 -6.17 -7.01 6.97
N LYS A 208 -4.89 -7.20 6.64
CA LYS A 208 -4.48 -7.36 5.22
C LYS A 208 -4.96 -8.68 4.61
N HIS A 209 -4.81 -9.79 5.32
CA HIS A 209 -5.22 -11.12 4.84
C HIS A 209 -5.96 -11.90 5.93
N VAL A 210 -7.12 -12.46 5.58
CA VAL A 210 -7.89 -13.35 6.46
C VAL A 210 -8.03 -14.72 5.80
N ILE A 211 -7.64 -15.76 6.54
CA ILE A 211 -7.69 -17.15 6.12
C ILE A 211 -8.54 -17.90 7.15
N TYR A 212 -9.43 -18.76 6.67
CA TYR A 212 -10.18 -19.68 7.51
C TYR A 212 -10.45 -20.94 6.70
N ARG A 213 -10.40 -22.10 7.35
CA ARG A 213 -10.47 -23.41 6.68
C ARG A 213 -11.83 -24.07 6.77
N SER A 214 -12.59 -23.78 7.82
CA SER A 214 -13.92 -24.36 8.05
C SER A 214 -15.01 -23.45 7.51
N THR A 215 -16.04 -24.06 6.92
CA THR A 215 -17.29 -23.39 6.54
C THR A 215 -18.12 -22.94 7.75
N ASP A 216 -17.80 -23.45 8.94
CA ASP A 216 -18.52 -23.16 10.19
C ASP A 216 -18.04 -21.88 10.87
N ILE A 217 -17.00 -21.24 10.34
CA ILE A 217 -16.45 -20.01 10.90
C ILE A 217 -17.29 -18.82 10.42
N ASP A 218 -18.08 -18.25 11.33
CA ASP A 218 -18.73 -16.96 11.13
C ASP A 218 -17.76 -15.83 11.51
N LEU A 219 -17.22 -15.16 10.49
CA LEU A 219 -16.31 -14.03 10.71
C LEU A 219 -16.99 -12.82 11.32
N TYR A 220 -18.31 -12.65 11.12
CA TYR A 220 -19.05 -11.55 11.70
C TYR A 220 -18.97 -11.59 13.23
N ASP A 221 -19.27 -12.76 13.80
CA ASP A 221 -19.20 -12.98 15.25
C ASP A 221 -17.75 -13.01 15.74
N PHE A 222 -16.85 -13.64 14.99
CA PHE A 222 -15.43 -13.73 15.35
C PHE A 222 -14.76 -12.36 15.50
N LEU A 223 -15.08 -11.41 14.62
CA LEU A 223 -14.52 -10.05 14.62
C LEU A 223 -15.37 -9.04 15.41
N TYR A 224 -16.37 -9.49 16.17
CA TYR A 224 -17.24 -8.61 16.96
C TYR A 224 -16.46 -7.73 17.94
N ASN A 225 -15.39 -8.27 18.53
CA ASN A 225 -14.51 -7.56 19.47
C ASN A 225 -13.39 -6.75 18.77
N CYS A 226 -13.62 -6.32 17.53
CA CYS A 226 -12.74 -5.46 16.74
C CYS A 226 -13.49 -4.18 16.27
N PRO A 227 -13.91 -3.30 17.19
CA PRO A 227 -14.83 -2.19 16.89
C PRO A 227 -14.27 -1.11 15.96
N GLU A 228 -12.95 -0.92 15.94
CA GLU A 228 -12.26 0.09 15.12
C GLU A 228 -11.86 -0.42 13.73
N LEU A 229 -12.32 -1.60 13.30
CA LEU A 229 -11.91 -2.20 12.04
C LEU A 229 -12.37 -1.35 10.84
N GLU A 230 -11.40 -0.75 10.15
CA GLU A 230 -11.64 0.09 8.97
C GLU A 230 -11.54 -0.74 7.67
N MET A 231 -10.62 -1.71 7.60
CA MET A 231 -10.31 -2.42 6.34
C MET A 231 -10.05 -3.91 6.55
N ILE A 232 -10.72 -4.73 5.72
CA ILE A 232 -10.39 -6.13 5.46
C ILE A 232 -9.84 -6.23 4.03
N GLY A 233 -8.54 -6.46 3.93
CA GLY A 233 -7.76 -6.39 2.70
C GLY A 233 -8.10 -7.53 1.74
N THR A 234 -7.88 -8.78 2.12
CA THR A 234 -8.06 -9.95 1.25
C THR A 234 -8.76 -11.06 2.02
N ILE A 235 -9.93 -11.47 1.53
CA ILE A 235 -10.69 -12.61 2.01
C ILE A 235 -11.22 -13.41 0.81
N LYS A 236 -11.24 -14.73 0.89
CA LYS A 236 -11.84 -15.56 -0.18
C LYS A 236 -13.36 -15.38 -0.21
N PHE A 237 -13.96 -15.52 -1.39
CA PHE A 237 -15.42 -15.62 -1.47
C PHE A 237 -15.92 -16.80 -0.62
N PRO A 238 -16.86 -16.57 0.32
CA PRO A 238 -17.28 -17.61 1.26
C PRO A 238 -18.05 -18.71 0.54
N GLN A 239 -17.69 -19.96 0.81
CA GLN A 239 -18.40 -21.14 0.30
C GLN A 239 -19.13 -21.78 1.47
N LEU A 240 -20.45 -21.61 1.55
CA LEU A 240 -21.28 -22.33 2.50
C LEU A 240 -21.84 -23.59 1.84
N ASN A 241 -21.93 -24.69 2.61
CA ASN A 241 -22.52 -25.94 2.13
C ASN A 241 -24.02 -25.77 1.81
N ASP A 242 -24.67 -24.80 2.46
CA ASP A 242 -26.08 -24.42 2.24
C ASP A 242 -26.20 -23.01 1.64
N SER A 243 -27.28 -22.77 0.88
CA SER A 243 -27.60 -21.46 0.29
C SER A 243 -28.17 -20.45 1.31
N GLY A 244 -27.48 -20.30 2.43
CA GLY A 244 -27.82 -19.36 3.49
C GLY A 244 -27.39 -17.92 3.20
N ILE A 245 -27.50 -17.07 4.23
CA ILE A 245 -27.00 -15.71 4.23
C ILE A 245 -25.67 -15.70 4.98
N TYR A 246 -24.62 -15.20 4.35
CA TYR A 246 -23.31 -14.98 4.96
C TYR A 246 -23.17 -13.50 5.35
N ARG A 247 -23.04 -13.22 6.65
CA ARG A 247 -22.91 -11.85 7.16
C ARG A 247 -21.46 -11.39 7.11
N ILE A 248 -21.26 -10.17 6.61
CA ILE A 248 -19.93 -9.58 6.50
C ILE A 248 -19.66 -8.72 7.75
N PRO A 249 -18.47 -8.85 8.37
CA PRO A 249 -18.07 -8.02 9.51
C PRO A 249 -18.16 -6.52 9.20
N ARG A 250 -18.45 -5.72 10.23
CA ARG A 250 -18.47 -4.26 10.13
C ARG A 250 -17.08 -3.74 9.76
N CYS A 251 -17.00 -3.00 8.65
CA CYS A 251 -15.78 -2.32 8.21
C CYS A 251 -16.10 -1.22 7.19
N ASN A 252 -15.13 -0.38 6.84
CA ASN A 252 -15.31 0.60 5.76
C ASN A 252 -15.06 -0.04 4.39
N SER A 253 -13.98 -0.81 4.27
CA SER A 253 -13.57 -1.44 3.02
C SER A 253 -13.36 -2.95 3.18
N ILE A 254 -13.82 -3.71 2.20
CA ILE A 254 -13.56 -5.15 2.09
C ILE A 254 -13.14 -5.55 0.68
N SER A 255 -12.25 -6.54 0.54
CA SER A 255 -11.97 -7.15 -0.77
C SER A 255 -12.15 -8.66 -0.76
N PHE A 256 -12.94 -9.16 -1.70
CA PHE A 256 -13.10 -10.58 -1.96
C PHE A 256 -12.23 -11.06 -3.12
N THR A 257 -11.64 -12.24 -2.98
CA THR A 257 -10.81 -12.88 -4.00
C THR A 257 -11.28 -14.29 -4.33
N GLU A 258 -10.82 -14.83 -5.46
CA GLU A 258 -11.05 -16.21 -5.90
C GLU A 258 -12.52 -16.56 -6.21
N PHE A 259 -13.30 -15.62 -6.74
CA PHE A 259 -14.63 -15.94 -7.27
C PHE A 259 -14.53 -16.88 -8.49
N ASN A 260 -15.27 -18.00 -8.47
CA ASN A 260 -15.29 -18.99 -9.53
C ASN A 260 -16.69 -19.10 -10.15
N SER A 261 -16.81 -18.88 -11.46
CA SER A 261 -18.05 -19.18 -12.20
C SER A 261 -18.40 -20.67 -12.07
N GLY A 262 -19.66 -20.98 -11.78
CA GLY A 262 -20.16 -22.35 -11.62
C GLY A 262 -20.18 -22.88 -10.17
N VAL A 263 -19.64 -22.13 -9.21
CA VAL A 263 -19.83 -22.40 -7.78
C VAL A 263 -21.07 -21.65 -7.28
N ARG A 264 -21.89 -22.32 -6.46
CA ARG A 264 -23.02 -21.67 -5.80
C ARG A 264 -22.53 -20.97 -4.54
N TYR A 265 -22.65 -19.65 -4.51
CA TYR A 265 -22.30 -18.81 -3.36
C TYR A 265 -23.55 -18.49 -2.51
N PRO A 266 -23.40 -18.27 -1.19
CA PRO A 266 -24.47 -17.77 -0.35
C PRO A 266 -24.81 -16.32 -0.68
N ILE A 267 -25.95 -15.84 -0.19
CA ILE A 267 -26.28 -14.41 -0.23
C ILE A 267 -25.33 -13.68 0.71
N LEU A 268 -24.63 -12.65 0.22
CA LEU A 268 -23.71 -11.87 1.05
C LEU A 268 -24.43 -10.65 1.63
N ASP A 269 -24.57 -10.59 2.94
CA ASP A 269 -25.08 -9.42 3.65
C ASP A 269 -23.93 -8.50 4.07
N GLY A 270 -23.67 -7.50 3.24
CA GLY A 270 -22.70 -6.43 3.44
C GLY A 270 -23.30 -5.13 3.93
N SER A 271 -24.48 -5.15 4.58
CA SER A 271 -25.15 -3.95 5.11
C SER A 271 -24.32 -3.13 6.11
N MET A 272 -23.32 -3.76 6.74
CA MET A 272 -22.39 -3.12 7.67
C MET A 272 -21.08 -2.62 7.02
N VAL A 273 -20.93 -2.75 5.69
CA VAL A 273 -19.79 -2.22 4.94
C VAL A 273 -20.14 -0.83 4.40
N SER A 274 -19.36 0.19 4.76
CA SER A 274 -19.79 1.58 4.59
C SER A 274 -19.23 2.33 3.38
N THR A 275 -18.10 1.94 2.78
CA THR A 275 -17.48 2.76 1.71
C THR A 275 -17.12 1.98 0.46
N LYS A 276 -16.40 0.85 0.59
CA LYS A 276 -15.69 0.25 -0.54
C LYS A 276 -15.80 -1.28 -0.59
N LEU A 277 -16.10 -1.78 -1.77
CA LEU A 277 -16.07 -3.20 -2.10
C LEU A 277 -15.09 -3.43 -3.26
N ASN A 278 -14.13 -4.33 -3.07
CA ASN A 278 -13.32 -4.81 -4.19
C ASN A 278 -13.62 -6.29 -4.43
N ILE A 279 -13.73 -6.67 -5.69
CA ILE A 279 -13.96 -8.05 -6.10
C ILE A 279 -12.88 -8.42 -7.10
N THR A 280 -12.14 -9.49 -6.80
CA THR A 280 -11.14 -10.06 -7.70
C THR A 280 -11.55 -11.48 -8.05
N PRO A 281 -12.10 -11.70 -9.24
CA PRO A 281 -12.44 -13.04 -9.68
C PRO A 281 -11.19 -13.91 -9.88
N SER A 282 -11.38 -15.22 -9.88
CA SER A 282 -10.30 -16.16 -10.19
C SER A 282 -9.92 -16.07 -11.68
N LEU A 283 -8.68 -16.46 -12.00
CA LEU A 283 -8.19 -16.52 -13.39
C LEU A 283 -9.02 -17.41 -14.31
N ARG A 284 -9.82 -18.34 -13.75
CA ARG A 284 -10.64 -19.30 -14.51
C ARG A 284 -12.03 -18.78 -14.81
N SER A 285 -12.49 -17.74 -14.11
CA SER A 285 -13.79 -17.11 -14.36
C SER A 285 -13.71 -16.31 -15.66
N ARG A 286 -14.50 -16.71 -16.67
CA ARG A 286 -14.56 -16.06 -17.98
C ARG A 286 -15.65 -15.00 -18.11
N ASP A 287 -16.78 -15.19 -17.46
CA ASP A 287 -17.87 -14.22 -17.39
C ASP A 287 -18.48 -14.34 -15.98
N PRO A 288 -17.99 -13.54 -15.00
CA PRO A 288 -18.45 -13.61 -13.63
C PRO A 288 -19.93 -13.22 -13.53
N HIS A 289 -20.72 -14.12 -12.94
CA HIS A 289 -22.13 -13.89 -12.64
C HIS A 289 -22.33 -13.80 -11.14
N PHE A 290 -22.42 -12.58 -10.62
CA PHE A 290 -22.60 -12.34 -9.19
C PHE A 290 -24.09 -12.35 -8.84
N ILE A 291 -24.47 -13.19 -7.87
CA ILE A 291 -25.84 -13.29 -7.38
C ILE A 291 -25.88 -12.96 -5.89
N GLY A 292 -26.85 -12.15 -5.47
CA GLY A 292 -27.17 -12.01 -4.04
C GLY A 292 -26.16 -11.20 -3.24
N LEU A 293 -25.53 -10.18 -3.85
CA LEU A 293 -24.64 -9.25 -3.14
C LEU A 293 -25.46 -8.09 -2.56
N ASN A 294 -25.65 -8.04 -1.24
CA ASN A 294 -26.40 -6.96 -0.57
C ASN A 294 -25.45 -5.95 0.10
N PHE A 295 -25.09 -4.87 -0.61
CA PHE A 295 -24.19 -3.81 -0.13
C PHE A 295 -24.85 -2.41 -0.32
N PRO A 296 -25.91 -2.10 0.43
CA PRO A 296 -26.69 -0.88 0.20
C PRO A 296 -25.92 0.43 0.45
N ARG A 297 -24.85 0.40 1.25
CA ARG A 297 -24.13 1.59 1.73
C ARG A 297 -22.82 1.88 0.99
N ILE A 298 -22.32 0.96 0.17
CA ILE A 298 -21.04 1.19 -0.51
C ILE A 298 -21.17 2.32 -1.52
N GLU A 299 -20.15 3.18 -1.58
CA GLU A 299 -20.08 4.27 -2.56
C GLU A 299 -19.12 3.93 -3.71
N PHE A 300 -18.18 3.00 -3.48
CA PHE A 300 -17.18 2.58 -4.46
C PHE A 300 -17.12 1.06 -4.64
N LEU A 301 -17.22 0.62 -5.89
CA LEU A 301 -17.03 -0.77 -6.31
C LEU A 301 -15.82 -0.87 -7.25
N LYS A 302 -14.88 -1.76 -6.96
CA LYS A 302 -13.75 -2.07 -7.83
C LYS A 302 -13.78 -3.52 -8.27
N LEU A 303 -13.68 -3.75 -9.57
CA LEU A 303 -13.44 -5.07 -10.15
C LEU A 303 -11.99 -5.15 -10.62
N SER A 304 -11.18 -5.94 -9.90
CA SER A 304 -9.80 -6.22 -10.33
C SER A 304 -9.79 -7.43 -11.26
N SER A 305 -9.33 -7.23 -12.49
CA SER A 305 -9.02 -8.30 -13.42
C SER A 305 -7.50 -8.48 -13.51
N THR A 306 -7.02 -9.72 -13.42
CA THR A 306 -5.59 -10.00 -13.43
C THR A 306 -5.02 -10.33 -14.80
N ASN A 307 -5.80 -10.67 -15.84
CA ASN A 307 -5.26 -11.03 -17.18
C ASN A 307 -6.33 -11.16 -18.30
N TRP A 308 -7.43 -10.39 -18.30
CA TRP A 308 -8.55 -10.67 -19.21
C TRP A 308 -8.62 -9.76 -20.43
N THR A 309 -8.91 -10.37 -21.59
CA THR A 309 -9.46 -9.67 -22.75
C THR A 309 -10.98 -9.61 -22.58
N SER A 310 -11.50 -8.45 -22.15
CA SER A 310 -12.93 -8.05 -22.20
C SER A 310 -13.95 -9.12 -21.74
N GLN A 311 -14.33 -9.13 -20.47
CA GLN A 311 -15.38 -10.03 -19.94
C GLN A 311 -16.69 -9.32 -19.70
N LEU A 312 -17.81 -10.02 -19.88
CA LEU A 312 -19.13 -9.54 -19.48
C LEU A 312 -19.39 -9.97 -18.03
N VAL A 313 -19.45 -8.99 -17.13
CA VAL A 313 -19.81 -9.18 -15.73
C VAL A 313 -21.30 -8.86 -15.57
N THR A 314 -22.00 -9.74 -14.87
CA THR A 314 -23.43 -9.59 -14.59
C THR A 314 -23.70 -9.61 -13.10
N PHE A 315 -24.68 -8.81 -12.68
CA PHE A 315 -25.15 -8.73 -11.30
C PHE A 315 -26.64 -9.04 -11.27
N ASN A 316 -27.03 -10.06 -10.51
CA ASN A 316 -28.42 -10.48 -10.41
C ASN A 316 -28.85 -10.52 -8.95
N ASN A 317 -30.01 -9.94 -8.65
CA ASN A 317 -30.54 -9.87 -7.28
C ASN A 317 -29.50 -9.29 -6.28
N CYS A 318 -28.77 -8.26 -6.71
CA CYS A 318 -27.83 -7.53 -5.86
C CYS A 318 -28.44 -6.18 -5.44
N ASN A 319 -27.88 -5.55 -4.41
CA ASN A 319 -28.31 -4.25 -3.92
C ASN A 319 -27.09 -3.34 -3.73
N PHE A 320 -27.06 -2.26 -4.50
CA PHE A 320 -25.98 -1.27 -4.53
C PHE A 320 -26.55 0.15 -4.48
N SER A 321 -27.58 0.37 -3.64
CA SER A 321 -28.36 1.62 -3.60
C SER A 321 -27.58 2.93 -3.41
N SER A 322 -26.37 2.89 -2.83
CA SER A 322 -25.52 4.09 -2.61
C SER A 322 -24.32 4.18 -3.56
N LEU A 323 -24.19 3.25 -4.52
CA LEU A 323 -23.01 3.16 -5.37
C LEU A 323 -22.94 4.34 -6.34
N LYS A 324 -21.85 5.11 -6.26
CA LYS A 324 -21.60 6.31 -7.09
C LYS A 324 -20.38 6.17 -7.99
N TYR A 325 -19.38 5.39 -7.58
CA TYR A 325 -18.14 5.21 -8.34
C TYR A 325 -17.89 3.73 -8.62
N ILE A 326 -17.59 3.42 -9.87
CA ILE A 326 -17.21 2.08 -10.30
C ILE A 326 -15.85 2.09 -11.02
N ASP A 327 -14.95 1.20 -10.61
CA ASP A 327 -13.71 0.89 -11.31
C ASP A 327 -13.86 -0.50 -11.93
N CYS A 328 -14.15 -0.53 -13.22
CA CYS A 328 -14.43 -1.75 -13.97
C CYS A 328 -13.15 -2.48 -14.41
N GLY A 329 -11.98 -1.84 -14.32
CA GLY A 329 -10.78 -2.32 -15.00
C GLY A 329 -11.08 -2.65 -16.46
N LEU A 330 -10.81 -3.90 -16.86
CA LEU A 330 -11.04 -4.41 -18.23
C LEU A 330 -12.44 -5.03 -18.44
N ALA A 331 -13.32 -5.03 -17.43
CA ALA A 331 -14.63 -5.67 -17.52
C ALA A 331 -15.69 -4.74 -18.12
N LYS A 332 -16.66 -5.34 -18.85
CA LYS A 332 -17.93 -4.71 -19.24
C LYS A 332 -19.00 -5.19 -18.27
N ILE A 333 -19.79 -4.28 -17.71
CA ILE A 333 -20.85 -4.62 -16.75
C ILE A 333 -22.19 -4.25 -17.38
N SER A 334 -23.18 -5.14 -17.36
CA SER A 334 -24.54 -4.77 -17.80
C SER A 334 -25.06 -3.55 -17.03
N TRP A 335 -25.31 -2.44 -17.74
CA TRP A 335 -25.83 -1.23 -17.10
C TRP A 335 -27.22 -1.44 -16.51
N MET A 336 -28.04 -2.27 -17.19
CA MET A 336 -29.37 -2.66 -16.71
C MET A 336 -29.29 -3.41 -15.38
N ASP A 337 -28.27 -4.25 -15.21
CA ASP A 337 -28.03 -4.96 -13.95
C ASP A 337 -27.77 -3.94 -12.83
N LEU A 338 -26.87 -2.98 -13.06
CA LEU A 338 -26.57 -1.93 -12.07
C LEU A 338 -27.79 -1.05 -11.75
N GLN A 339 -28.60 -0.70 -12.75
CA GLN A 339 -29.87 0.01 -12.53
C GLN A 339 -30.85 -0.82 -11.69
N SER A 340 -30.99 -2.11 -11.99
CA SER A 340 -31.86 -3.01 -11.22
C SER A 340 -31.39 -3.21 -9.78
N CYS A 341 -30.08 -3.07 -9.54
CA CYS A 341 -29.48 -3.08 -8.21
C CYS A 341 -29.65 -1.76 -7.43
N GLY A 342 -30.25 -0.73 -8.05
CA GLY A 342 -30.47 0.59 -7.45
C GLY A 342 -29.26 1.53 -7.45
N ALA A 343 -28.22 1.25 -8.23
CA ALA A 343 -27.02 2.10 -8.29
C ALA A 343 -27.30 3.47 -8.93
N LEU A 344 -26.53 4.49 -8.56
CA LEU A 344 -26.59 5.86 -9.10
C LEU A 344 -25.19 6.32 -9.49
N ILE A 345 -24.67 5.76 -10.58
CA ILE A 345 -23.27 5.94 -10.99
C ILE A 345 -23.02 7.37 -11.46
N GLU A 346 -22.08 8.06 -10.81
CA GLU A 346 -21.59 9.38 -11.21
C GLU A 346 -20.18 9.33 -11.78
N LYS A 347 -19.39 8.30 -11.42
CA LYS A 347 -17.99 8.17 -11.83
C LYS A 347 -17.70 6.77 -12.35
N VAL A 348 -16.96 6.69 -13.45
CA VAL A 348 -16.52 5.42 -14.04
C VAL A 348 -15.02 5.45 -14.28
N LYS A 349 -14.33 4.39 -13.88
CA LYS A 349 -12.95 4.12 -14.30
C LYS A 349 -12.91 2.84 -15.12
N VAL A 350 -12.27 2.90 -16.27
CA VAL A 350 -12.25 1.83 -17.27
C VAL A 350 -10.89 1.75 -17.95
N SER A 351 -10.50 0.52 -18.26
CA SER A 351 -9.35 0.20 -19.10
C SER A 351 -9.85 -0.30 -20.45
N LEU A 352 -9.54 0.44 -21.52
CA LEU A 352 -10.00 0.17 -22.88
C LEU A 352 -9.04 -0.76 -23.63
N TYR A 353 -9.60 -1.80 -24.24
CA TYR A 353 -8.90 -2.84 -24.99
C TYR A 353 -9.55 -3.10 -26.35
N ASP A 354 -10.87 -2.93 -26.46
CA ASP A 354 -11.66 -3.11 -27.69
C ASP A 354 -12.70 -1.99 -27.90
N ALA A 355 -13.23 -1.90 -29.11
CA ALA A 355 -14.27 -0.91 -29.45
C ALA A 355 -15.61 -1.22 -28.76
N GLU A 356 -15.86 -2.47 -28.35
CA GLU A 356 -17.08 -2.84 -27.64
C GLU A 356 -17.18 -2.16 -26.27
N GLN A 357 -16.07 -1.96 -25.57
CA GLN A 357 -16.04 -1.22 -24.30
C GLN A 357 -16.42 0.26 -24.49
N ILE A 358 -16.13 0.85 -25.65
CA ILE A 358 -16.53 2.23 -25.95
C ILE A 358 -18.02 2.28 -26.27
N ARG A 359 -18.53 1.33 -27.06
CA ARG A 359 -19.98 1.19 -27.28
C ARG A 359 -20.72 1.01 -25.95
N TRP A 360 -20.21 0.12 -25.11
CA TRP A 360 -20.70 -0.08 -23.74
C TRP A 360 -20.72 1.24 -22.95
N LEU A 361 -19.64 2.01 -22.92
CA LEU A 361 -19.59 3.31 -22.25
C LEU A 361 -20.63 4.31 -22.77
N LYS A 362 -20.90 4.34 -24.08
CA LYS A 362 -21.91 5.21 -24.68
C LYS A 362 -23.34 4.82 -24.33
N GLU A 363 -23.59 3.53 -24.18
CA GLU A 363 -24.87 2.99 -23.74
C GLU A 363 -25.12 3.19 -22.23
N CYS A 364 -24.20 3.84 -21.51
CA CYS A 364 -24.37 4.15 -20.10
C CYS A 364 -25.63 5.01 -19.88
N PRO A 365 -26.62 4.52 -19.12
CA PRO A 365 -27.85 5.26 -18.88
C PRO A 365 -27.72 6.28 -17.74
N PHE A 366 -26.56 6.35 -17.09
CA PHE A 366 -26.32 7.22 -15.94
C PHE A 366 -25.76 8.58 -16.37
N GLN A 367 -26.10 9.62 -15.60
CA GLN A 367 -25.53 10.95 -15.79
C GLN A 367 -24.12 11.00 -15.17
N LEU A 368 -23.12 10.57 -15.94
CA LEU A 368 -21.73 10.57 -15.53
C LEU A 368 -21.23 12.01 -15.35
N LYS A 369 -20.48 12.25 -14.26
CA LYS A 369 -19.75 13.50 -13.98
C LYS A 369 -18.25 13.35 -14.27
N GLU A 370 -17.71 12.14 -14.14
CA GLU A 370 -16.28 11.87 -14.31
C GLU A 370 -16.03 10.50 -14.96
N ILE A 371 -15.12 10.47 -15.95
CA ILE A 371 -14.66 9.25 -16.61
C ILE A 371 -13.13 9.20 -16.54
N ASN A 372 -12.59 8.13 -16.00
CA ASN A 372 -11.15 7.86 -15.95
C ASN A 372 -10.81 6.73 -16.93
N ILE A 373 -10.02 7.05 -17.94
CA ILE A 373 -9.69 6.14 -19.04
C ILE A 373 -8.21 5.78 -18.98
N THR A 374 -7.95 4.49 -19.11
CA THR A 374 -6.62 3.93 -19.30
C THR A 374 -6.64 3.03 -20.53
N LEU A 375 -5.62 3.02 -21.38
CA LEU A 375 -5.54 2.01 -22.43
C LEU A 375 -4.85 0.75 -21.92
N GLY A 376 -5.42 -0.39 -22.30
CA GLY A 376 -4.77 -1.68 -22.18
C GLY A 376 -3.72 -1.89 -23.28
N ASN A 377 -3.08 -3.06 -23.26
CA ASN A 377 -2.07 -3.41 -24.26
C ASN A 377 -2.72 -3.81 -25.59
N ILE A 378 -2.99 -2.82 -26.44
CA ILE A 378 -3.64 -3.01 -27.76
C ILE A 378 -2.58 -3.37 -28.81
N SER A 379 -2.80 -4.49 -29.51
CA SER A 379 -1.88 -5.01 -30.53
C SER A 379 -1.85 -4.18 -31.83
N SER A 380 -2.98 -3.59 -32.21
CA SER A 380 -3.11 -2.71 -33.38
C SER A 380 -3.98 -1.50 -33.05
N ILE A 381 -3.34 -0.37 -32.75
CA ILE A 381 -4.03 0.86 -32.36
C ILE A 381 -4.85 1.47 -33.50
N GLY A 382 -4.46 1.28 -34.76
CA GLY A 382 -5.13 1.88 -35.92
C GLY A 382 -6.47 1.25 -36.24
N THR A 383 -6.56 -0.08 -36.15
CA THR A 383 -7.85 -0.78 -36.27
C THR A 383 -8.77 -0.37 -35.13
N PHE A 384 -8.25 -0.34 -33.90
CA PHE A 384 -9.00 0.12 -32.73
C PHE A 384 -9.54 1.55 -32.90
N ILE A 385 -8.72 2.51 -33.34
CA ILE A 385 -9.16 3.89 -33.58
C ILE A 385 -10.19 3.94 -34.71
N SER A 386 -10.00 3.21 -35.79
CA SER A 386 -10.94 3.20 -36.92
C SER A 386 -12.32 2.71 -36.47
N ASP A 387 -12.36 1.60 -35.73
CA ASP A 387 -13.59 1.04 -35.15
C ASP A 387 -14.27 2.07 -34.23
N ILE A 388 -13.51 2.84 -33.46
CA ILE A 388 -14.04 3.87 -32.56
C ILE A 388 -14.57 5.08 -33.31
N LEU A 389 -13.89 5.52 -34.36
CA LEU A 389 -14.34 6.65 -35.17
C LEU A 389 -15.65 6.32 -35.89
N GLU A 390 -15.84 5.06 -36.31
CA GLU A 390 -17.12 4.58 -36.85
C GLU A 390 -18.23 4.56 -35.80
N GLU A 391 -17.92 4.10 -34.58
CA GLU A 391 -18.88 4.06 -33.48
C GLU A 391 -19.17 5.46 -32.90
N GLY A 392 -18.22 6.40 -33.02
CA GLY A 392 -18.16 7.71 -32.36
C GLY A 392 -17.81 7.59 -30.87
N PHE A 393 -17.21 8.61 -30.26
CA PHE A 393 -16.91 8.63 -28.81
C PHE A 393 -18.01 9.37 -28.00
N ILE A 394 -17.90 9.39 -26.66
CA ILE A 394 -18.82 10.14 -25.80
C ILE A 394 -18.57 11.64 -25.99
N SER A 395 -19.51 12.34 -26.62
CA SER A 395 -19.56 13.80 -26.64
C SER A 395 -20.06 14.29 -25.29
N SER A 396 -19.27 15.06 -24.55
CA SER A 396 -19.68 15.36 -23.17
C SER A 396 -19.07 16.57 -22.51
N ASP A 397 -19.91 17.28 -21.74
CA ASP A 397 -19.52 18.22 -20.67
C ASP A 397 -19.10 17.44 -19.40
N ILE A 398 -18.28 16.40 -19.55
CA ILE A 398 -17.85 15.48 -18.47
C ILE A 398 -16.38 15.73 -18.13
N ASN A 399 -16.01 15.45 -16.87
CA ASN A 399 -14.62 15.47 -16.45
C ASN A 399 -13.91 14.21 -16.95
N VAL A 400 -12.99 14.33 -17.90
CA VAL A 400 -12.22 13.22 -18.45
C VAL A 400 -10.83 13.20 -17.83
N THR A 401 -10.41 12.05 -17.30
CA THR A 401 -9.05 11.83 -16.79
C THR A 401 -8.34 10.77 -17.63
N VAL A 402 -7.14 11.07 -18.13
CA VAL A 402 -6.32 10.16 -18.94
C VAL A 402 -4.90 10.10 -18.39
N ASN A 403 -4.34 8.89 -18.29
CA ASN A 403 -2.94 8.68 -17.93
C ASN A 403 -2.13 8.37 -19.20
N LEU A 404 -1.09 9.16 -19.48
CA LEU A 404 -0.20 9.00 -20.62
C LEU A 404 1.08 8.30 -20.18
N SER A 405 1.28 7.07 -20.64
CA SER A 405 2.45 6.24 -20.31
C SER A 405 3.08 5.58 -21.53
N SER A 406 2.43 5.66 -22.69
CA SER A 406 2.87 5.04 -23.93
C SER A 406 2.45 5.88 -25.14
N LEU A 407 3.09 5.63 -26.28
CA LEU A 407 2.76 6.29 -27.55
C LEU A 407 1.29 6.07 -27.96
N ASN A 408 0.75 4.88 -27.67
CA ASN A 408 -0.64 4.54 -27.96
C ASN A 408 -1.61 5.41 -27.15
N ASP A 409 -1.24 5.78 -25.91
CA ASP A 409 -2.03 6.68 -25.06
C ASP A 409 -2.15 8.07 -25.70
N CYS A 410 -1.04 8.57 -26.27
CA CYS A 410 -1.02 9.84 -26.99
C CYS A 410 -1.89 9.80 -28.25
N ILE A 411 -1.76 8.75 -29.07
CA ILE A 411 -2.55 8.61 -30.31
C ILE A 411 -4.05 8.53 -29.97
N PHE A 412 -4.43 7.77 -28.94
CA PHE A 412 -5.82 7.68 -28.49
C PHE A 412 -6.35 9.03 -27.99
N LEU A 413 -5.58 9.73 -27.14
CA LEU A 413 -5.95 11.05 -26.65
C LEU A 413 -6.26 12.00 -27.82
N GLU A 414 -5.34 12.10 -28.78
CA GLU A 414 -5.45 13.00 -29.94
C GLU A 414 -6.59 12.64 -30.89
N LYS A 415 -6.75 11.36 -31.23
CA LYS A 415 -7.67 10.94 -32.29
C LYS A 415 -9.07 10.63 -31.78
N VAL A 416 -9.22 10.32 -30.50
CA VAL A 416 -10.49 9.88 -29.92
C VAL A 416 -11.00 10.85 -28.86
N VAL A 417 -10.18 11.23 -27.88
CA VAL A 417 -10.66 12.02 -26.74
C VAL A 417 -10.79 13.50 -27.11
N LEU A 418 -9.71 14.15 -27.54
CA LEU A 418 -9.67 15.59 -27.81
C LEU A 418 -10.73 16.07 -28.82
N PRO A 419 -10.99 15.37 -29.95
CA PRO A 419 -11.97 15.82 -30.93
C PRO A 419 -13.42 15.79 -30.43
N ASN A 420 -13.69 15.10 -29.31
CA ASN A 420 -15.03 14.93 -28.74
C ASN A 420 -15.27 15.79 -27.48
N LEU A 421 -14.29 16.61 -27.10
CA LEU A 421 -14.43 17.56 -25.98
C LEU A 421 -15.14 18.85 -26.44
N THR A 422 -15.93 19.40 -25.54
CA THR A 422 -16.64 20.68 -25.71
C THR A 422 -15.90 21.80 -24.98
N SER A 423 -16.28 23.06 -25.26
CA SER A 423 -15.77 24.24 -24.55
C SER A 423 -16.07 24.24 -23.04
N ASN A 424 -17.03 23.44 -22.57
CA ASN A 424 -17.38 23.29 -21.15
C ASN A 424 -16.67 22.12 -20.46
N SER A 425 -15.93 21.31 -21.21
CA SER A 425 -15.28 20.09 -20.71
C SER A 425 -14.14 20.38 -19.72
N ILE A 426 -13.86 19.41 -18.86
CA ILE A 426 -12.71 19.41 -17.95
C ILE A 426 -11.82 18.22 -18.27
N LEU A 427 -10.57 18.46 -18.65
CA LEU A 427 -9.60 17.40 -18.96
C LEU A 427 -8.49 17.37 -17.91
N LYS A 428 -8.20 16.20 -17.37
CA LYS A 428 -7.05 15.94 -16.51
C LYS A 428 -6.11 14.93 -17.17
N LEU A 429 -4.89 15.35 -17.46
CA LEU A 429 -3.82 14.52 -17.97
C LEU A 429 -2.79 14.27 -16.88
N THR A 430 -2.36 13.03 -16.75
CA THR A 430 -1.22 12.65 -15.91
C THR A 430 -0.22 11.89 -16.75
N VAL A 431 1.02 12.36 -16.79
CA VAL A 431 2.04 11.89 -17.72
C VAL A 431 3.14 11.17 -16.95
N ASN A 432 3.50 9.98 -17.42
CA ASN A 432 4.67 9.25 -16.97
C ASN A 432 5.76 9.36 -18.04
N GLU A 433 6.64 10.35 -17.86
CA GLU A 433 7.65 10.72 -18.85
C GLU A 433 8.63 9.56 -19.14
N ASP A 434 9.13 8.89 -18.10
CA ASP A 434 10.07 7.77 -18.23
C ASP A 434 9.52 6.65 -19.14
N LYS A 435 8.30 6.18 -18.87
CA LYS A 435 7.66 5.12 -19.67
C LYS A 435 7.32 5.59 -21.08
N LEU A 436 6.91 6.86 -21.22
CA LEU A 436 6.61 7.42 -22.52
C LEU A 436 7.86 7.52 -23.38
N GLN A 437 8.99 7.97 -22.83
CA GLN A 437 10.28 8.04 -23.51
C GLN A 437 10.70 6.68 -24.05
N GLU A 438 10.64 5.64 -23.21
CA GLU A 438 10.91 4.26 -23.62
C GLU A 438 9.98 3.81 -24.77
N SER A 439 8.70 4.16 -24.71
CA SER A 439 7.73 3.85 -25.76
C SER A 439 8.02 4.59 -27.07
N VAL A 440 8.45 5.85 -27.03
CA VAL A 440 8.77 6.65 -28.22
C VAL A 440 10.03 6.11 -28.89
N ILE A 441 11.07 5.79 -28.13
CA ILE A 441 12.31 5.21 -28.66
C ILE A 441 12.04 3.86 -29.33
N SER A 442 11.19 3.02 -28.72
CA SER A 442 10.92 1.67 -29.23
C SER A 442 9.93 1.61 -30.39
N LYS A 443 8.96 2.53 -30.49
CA LYS A 443 7.85 2.49 -31.47
C LYS A 443 7.70 3.75 -32.33
N GLY A 444 8.64 4.69 -32.30
CA GLY A 444 8.53 6.01 -32.95
C GLY A 444 8.26 5.98 -34.46
N GLN A 445 8.58 4.90 -35.17
CA GLN A 445 8.22 4.73 -36.59
C GLN A 445 6.70 4.70 -36.85
N GLN A 446 5.86 4.42 -35.84
CA GLN A 446 4.40 4.39 -35.98
C GLN A 446 3.77 5.80 -36.02
N LEU A 447 4.47 6.84 -35.55
CA LEU A 447 3.97 8.23 -35.49
C LEU A 447 3.61 8.80 -36.87
N SER A 448 4.45 8.53 -37.87
CA SER A 448 4.25 9.01 -39.25
C SER A 448 2.98 8.44 -39.90
N SER A 449 2.54 7.25 -39.48
CA SER A 449 1.32 6.61 -40.00
C SER A 449 0.02 7.21 -39.46
N TYR A 450 0.06 7.95 -38.34
CA TYR A 450 -1.12 8.56 -37.71
C TYR A 450 -1.17 10.07 -37.84
N SER A 451 -0.46 10.67 -38.80
CA SER A 451 -0.38 12.13 -39.00
C SER A 451 0.10 12.91 -37.76
N MET A 452 0.73 12.22 -36.81
CA MET A 452 1.51 12.83 -35.74
C MET A 452 2.97 12.84 -36.22
N SER A 453 3.27 13.61 -37.26
CA SER A 453 4.66 13.73 -37.69
C SER A 453 5.46 14.34 -36.53
N PRO A 454 6.55 13.71 -36.05
CA PRO A 454 7.46 14.39 -35.15
C PRO A 454 8.11 15.52 -35.96
N GLN A 455 7.57 16.71 -35.87
CA GLN A 455 8.37 17.90 -36.11
C GLN A 455 9.28 17.99 -34.89
N ASP A 456 10.58 17.85 -35.10
CA ASP A 456 11.60 17.98 -34.05
C ASP A 456 11.53 16.94 -32.91
N LYS A 457 11.27 15.66 -33.24
CA LYS A 457 11.38 14.51 -32.33
C LYS A 457 10.46 14.53 -31.09
N SER A 458 9.51 15.45 -30.99
CA SER A 458 8.49 15.52 -29.94
C SER A 458 7.13 14.99 -30.41
N VAL A 459 6.29 14.55 -29.48
CA VAL A 459 4.89 14.18 -29.73
C VAL A 459 4.01 15.40 -29.48
N ILE A 460 3.37 15.90 -30.54
CA ILE A 460 2.49 17.08 -30.48
C ILE A 460 1.04 16.62 -30.24
N LEU A 461 0.39 17.20 -29.23
CA LEU A 461 -1.01 16.99 -28.88
C LEU A 461 -1.81 18.29 -29.05
N HIS A 462 -2.83 18.27 -29.89
CA HIS A 462 -3.63 19.45 -30.24
C HIS A 462 -4.83 19.60 -29.32
N ILE A 463 -4.70 20.45 -28.31
CA ILE A 463 -5.72 20.67 -27.29
C ILE A 463 -6.71 21.77 -27.74
N PRO A 464 -8.01 21.45 -27.93
CA PRO A 464 -9.03 22.43 -28.27
C PRO A 464 -9.39 23.31 -27.07
N HIS A 465 -10.19 24.37 -27.29
CA HIS A 465 -10.64 25.20 -26.17
C HIS A 465 -11.55 24.42 -25.21
N MET A 466 -11.28 24.54 -23.91
CA MET A 466 -12.04 23.89 -22.85
C MET A 466 -12.12 24.76 -21.58
N LYS A 467 -13.03 24.39 -20.66
CA LYS A 467 -13.23 25.13 -19.42
C LYS A 467 -12.04 24.99 -18.49
N GLN A 468 -11.55 23.76 -18.30
CA GLN A 468 -10.42 23.50 -17.42
C GLN A 468 -9.52 22.39 -17.96
N LEU A 469 -8.22 22.66 -17.95
CA LEU A 469 -7.17 21.69 -18.24
C LEU A 469 -6.31 21.48 -17.00
N SER A 470 -6.05 20.24 -16.64
CA SER A 470 -5.12 19.88 -15.57
C SER A 470 -4.01 18.99 -16.12
N LEU A 471 -2.74 19.39 -15.98
CA LEU A 471 -1.57 18.66 -16.48
C LEU A 471 -0.64 18.34 -15.32
N PHE A 472 -0.27 17.07 -15.14
CA PHE A 472 0.65 16.66 -14.07
C PHE A 472 1.64 15.62 -14.59
N MET A 473 2.89 15.69 -14.14
CA MET A 473 3.92 14.67 -14.38
C MET A 473 4.05 13.81 -13.12
N THR A 474 4.16 12.48 -13.27
CA THR A 474 4.50 11.62 -12.13
C THR A 474 5.96 11.80 -11.75
N GLU A 475 6.24 12.11 -10.48
CA GLU A 475 7.59 12.25 -9.94
C GLU A 475 8.46 11.02 -10.25
N HIS A 476 9.71 11.25 -10.68
CA HIS A 476 10.71 10.21 -10.82
C HIS A 476 10.89 9.50 -9.47
N GLN A 477 10.38 8.28 -9.35
CA GLN A 477 10.81 7.38 -8.28
C GLN A 477 12.23 6.92 -8.61
N THR A 478 13.21 7.79 -8.36
CA THR A 478 14.60 7.36 -8.30
C THR A 478 14.79 6.52 -7.04
N GLU A 479 14.50 5.22 -7.16
CA GLU A 479 15.09 4.23 -6.28
C GLU A 479 16.61 4.39 -6.36
N ASN A 480 17.21 4.92 -5.28
CA ASN A 480 18.65 4.99 -5.03
C ASN A 480 19.50 5.75 -6.08
N SER A 481 19.42 7.08 -6.11
CA SER A 481 20.52 7.91 -6.63
C SER A 481 21.41 8.42 -5.50
N ILE A 482 22.45 7.65 -5.20
CA ILE A 482 23.57 8.09 -4.37
C ILE A 482 24.32 9.21 -5.12
N SER A 483 24.15 10.43 -4.61
CA SER A 483 25.07 11.59 -4.71
C SER A 483 25.55 12.01 -6.11
N ARG A 484 24.85 12.98 -6.69
CA ARG A 484 25.49 14.10 -7.42
C ARG A 484 25.43 15.35 -6.54
N ARG A 485 26.36 15.45 -5.59
CA ARG A 485 26.76 16.75 -5.02
C ARG A 485 28.20 17.01 -5.41
N SER A 486 28.35 18.00 -6.28
CA SER A 486 29.57 18.74 -6.54
C SER A 486 30.18 19.23 -5.23
N SER A 487 31.29 18.62 -4.81
CA SER A 487 32.20 19.19 -3.82
C SER A 487 33.55 19.43 -4.49
N ILE A 488 33.83 20.71 -4.73
CA ILE A 488 35.16 21.23 -5.04
C ILE A 488 36.02 20.96 -3.79
N THR A 489 37.01 20.08 -3.92
CA THR A 489 38.05 19.91 -2.91
C THR A 489 39.40 19.74 -3.60
N HIS A 490 40.32 20.63 -3.24
CA HIS A 490 41.69 20.73 -3.74
C HIS A 490 42.49 19.42 -3.62
N PRO A 491 43.45 19.14 -4.53
CA PRO A 491 44.26 17.94 -4.45
C PRO A 491 45.36 18.12 -3.41
N ARG A 492 45.44 17.19 -2.44
CA ARG A 492 46.59 17.01 -1.56
C ARG A 492 47.31 15.70 -1.95
N ILE A 493 48.56 15.85 -2.36
CA ILE A 493 49.54 14.81 -2.65
C ILE A 493 49.81 13.98 -1.37
N THR A 494 49.86 12.64 -1.47
CA THR A 494 50.84 11.76 -0.77
C THR A 494 50.68 10.27 -1.15
N THR A 495 51.74 9.72 -1.77
CA THR A 495 52.38 8.37 -1.69
C THR A 495 51.65 7.09 -1.21
N PRO A 496 52.00 5.89 -1.75
CA PRO A 496 51.43 4.58 -1.38
C PRO A 496 52.21 3.84 -0.28
N PRO A 497 51.64 2.77 0.31
CA PRO A 497 52.48 1.59 0.60
C PRO A 497 51.81 0.19 0.42
N LEU A 498 52.59 -0.69 -0.23
CA LEU A 498 53.00 -2.07 0.13
C LEU A 498 52.01 -3.23 0.42
N ASN A 499 52.04 -4.19 -0.51
CA ASN A 499 52.09 -5.66 -0.43
C ASN A 499 51.81 -6.44 0.89
N ASN A 500 50.90 -7.42 0.74
CA ASN A 500 50.91 -8.86 1.10
C ASN A 500 51.47 -9.35 2.45
N ILE A 501 50.88 -10.42 3.02
CA ILE A 501 51.38 -11.82 2.99
C ILE A 501 50.36 -12.72 3.74
N PHE A 502 50.16 -13.93 3.20
CA PHE A 502 49.46 -15.13 3.73
C PHE A 502 47.98 -15.34 3.35
N ALA A 503 47.74 -16.09 2.26
CA ALA A 503 47.18 -17.45 2.33
C ALA A 503 46.99 -18.08 0.92
N ASP A 504 47.96 -18.87 0.49
CA ASP A 504 47.75 -20.04 -0.40
C ASP A 504 47.97 -21.27 0.51
N VAL A 505 47.20 -22.37 0.51
CA VAL A 505 47.04 -23.42 -0.53
C VAL A 505 45.87 -24.35 -0.09
N PRO A 506 45.21 -25.10 -1.01
CA PRO A 506 43.88 -25.71 -0.84
C PRO A 506 43.89 -27.22 -0.57
N THR A 507 42.76 -27.80 -0.18
CA THR A 507 42.40 -29.21 -0.48
C THR A 507 40.89 -29.43 -0.47
N TYR A 508 40.41 -30.07 -1.53
CA TYR A 508 39.05 -30.55 -1.71
C TYR A 508 38.71 -31.69 -0.76
N THR A 509 37.46 -31.75 -0.28
CA THR A 509 36.63 -32.98 -0.36
C THR A 509 35.17 -32.66 -0.03
N SER A 510 34.30 -33.33 -0.77
CA SER A 510 32.84 -33.30 -0.76
C SER A 510 32.19 -33.30 0.63
N CYS A 511 31.24 -32.39 0.84
CA CYS A 511 30.00 -32.66 1.57
C CYS A 511 28.91 -31.72 1.05
N ASN A 512 27.72 -32.28 0.85
CA ASN A 512 26.50 -31.58 0.48
C ASN A 512 26.31 -30.32 1.35
N TYR A 513 26.34 -29.14 0.73
CA TYR A 513 25.79 -27.96 1.36
C TYR A 513 24.27 -28.15 1.39
N ALA A 514 23.77 -28.65 2.52
CA ALA A 514 22.40 -28.37 2.91
C ALA A 514 22.30 -26.86 3.05
N VAL A 515 21.77 -26.20 2.02
CA VAL A 515 21.41 -24.79 2.08
C VAL A 515 20.47 -24.64 3.27
N SER A 516 20.87 -23.84 4.25
CA SER A 516 20.01 -23.51 5.38
C SER A 516 18.70 -22.94 4.84
N PRO A 517 17.52 -23.35 5.35
CA PRO A 517 16.26 -22.71 5.01
C PRO A 517 16.29 -21.18 5.18
N SER A 518 17.20 -20.65 6.00
CA SER A 518 17.44 -19.23 6.23
C SER A 518 18.12 -18.53 5.04
N GLU A 519 19.03 -19.18 4.32
CA GLU A 519 19.67 -18.64 3.10
C GLU A 519 18.72 -18.68 1.91
N PHE A 520 17.90 -19.72 1.80
CA PHE A 520 16.86 -19.80 0.77
C PHE A 520 15.78 -18.72 0.95
N ARG A 521 15.46 -18.37 2.20
CA ARG A 521 14.46 -17.32 2.52
C ARG A 521 14.99 -15.90 2.41
N ARG A 522 16.27 -15.66 2.71
CA ARG A 522 16.87 -14.32 2.50
C ARG A 522 16.83 -13.89 1.04
N ASN A 523 17.04 -14.82 0.10
CA ASN A 523 16.91 -14.52 -1.33
C ASN A 523 15.45 -14.48 -1.81
N SER A 524 14.51 -15.10 -1.08
CA SER A 524 13.06 -15.00 -1.36
C SER A 524 12.42 -13.70 -0.84
N LEU A 525 13.03 -13.07 0.17
CA LEU A 525 12.58 -11.78 0.74
C LEU A 525 13.08 -10.56 -0.04
N ALA A 526 14.01 -10.73 -0.98
CA ALA A 526 14.52 -9.64 -1.82
C ALA A 526 13.63 -9.30 -3.04
N GLY A 527 12.44 -9.92 -3.15
CA GLY A 527 11.46 -9.62 -4.19
C GLY A 527 10.12 -9.23 -3.57
N LEU A 528 9.75 -7.95 -3.68
CA LEU A 528 8.52 -7.35 -3.16
C LEU A 528 7.21 -7.84 -3.81
N SER A 529 7.17 -9.05 -4.42
CA SER A 529 5.93 -9.66 -4.85
C SER A 529 5.93 -11.20 -4.77
N SER A 530 4.76 -11.76 -4.48
CA SER A 530 4.51 -13.21 -4.42
C SER A 530 4.86 -13.95 -5.72
N GLU A 531 4.90 -13.26 -6.86
CA GLU A 531 5.22 -13.86 -8.17
C GLU A 531 6.72 -13.98 -8.43
N THR A 532 7.54 -13.04 -7.93
CA THR A 532 9.01 -13.12 -8.02
C THR A 532 9.56 -14.20 -7.10
N ALA A 533 9.00 -14.36 -5.89
CA ALA A 533 9.34 -15.47 -5.00
C ALA A 533 9.01 -16.83 -5.64
N ARG A 534 7.92 -16.91 -6.40
CA ARG A 534 7.49 -18.14 -7.07
C ARG A 534 8.35 -18.47 -8.31
N ARG A 535 8.76 -17.47 -9.10
CA ARG A 535 9.72 -17.64 -10.20
C ARG A 535 11.11 -18.10 -9.71
N ASN A 536 11.59 -17.54 -8.60
CA ASN A 536 12.89 -17.89 -8.02
C ASN A 536 12.89 -19.22 -7.25
N SER A 537 11.72 -19.80 -6.98
CA SER A 537 11.57 -21.11 -6.33
C SER A 537 11.59 -22.30 -7.30
N THR A 538 11.67 -22.05 -8.61
CA THR A 538 11.79 -23.11 -9.63
C THR A 538 13.25 -23.57 -9.68
N ILE A 539 13.54 -24.75 -9.10
CA ILE A 539 14.83 -25.41 -9.25
C ILE A 539 14.91 -25.95 -10.69
N THR A 540 15.42 -25.15 -11.62
CA THR A 540 15.88 -25.65 -12.91
C THR A 540 17.22 -26.35 -12.70
N LEU A 541 17.20 -27.68 -12.65
CA LEU A 541 18.40 -28.49 -12.86
C LEU A 541 18.78 -28.36 -14.34
N GLU A 542 19.58 -27.36 -14.67
CA GLU A 542 20.18 -27.27 -16.01
C GLU A 542 21.16 -28.43 -16.20
N PRO A 543 21.03 -29.21 -17.29
CA PRO A 543 22.06 -30.17 -17.65
C PRO A 543 23.26 -29.41 -18.21
N GLN A 544 24.44 -29.71 -17.65
CA GLN A 544 25.73 -29.30 -18.19
C GLN A 544 25.82 -29.66 -19.68
N MET A 545 25.91 -28.66 -20.57
CA MET A 545 26.65 -28.81 -21.83
C MET A 545 27.20 -27.47 -22.36
N SER A 546 28.50 -27.52 -22.62
CA SER A 546 29.32 -26.86 -23.64
C SER A 546 29.51 -25.33 -23.65
N MET A 547 30.78 -24.98 -23.42
CA MET A 547 31.48 -23.77 -23.85
C MET A 547 31.06 -23.27 -25.23
N PHE A 548 30.94 -21.95 -25.42
CA PHE A 548 31.67 -21.18 -26.44
C PHE A 548 31.59 -19.66 -26.18
N GLN A 549 32.75 -19.10 -25.84
CA GLN A 549 33.29 -17.78 -26.21
C GLN A 549 32.37 -16.54 -26.31
N THR A 550 32.56 -15.61 -25.37
CA THR A 550 32.58 -14.17 -25.69
C THR A 550 33.85 -13.52 -25.12
N ARG A 551 34.57 -12.83 -26.01
CA ARG A 551 35.88 -12.19 -25.80
C ARG A 551 35.75 -10.91 -24.98
N ARG A 552 36.72 -10.70 -24.09
CA ARG A 552 37.09 -9.42 -23.47
C ARG A 552 37.70 -8.44 -24.47
N LYS A 553 37.42 -7.14 -24.25
CA LYS A 553 38.25 -5.91 -24.37
C LYS A 553 37.31 -4.72 -24.68
N SER A 554 37.44 -3.49 -24.21
CA SER A 554 38.29 -2.81 -23.23
C SER A 554 37.83 -1.34 -23.22
N SER A 555 37.84 -0.70 -22.06
CA SER A 555 37.72 0.74 -21.84
C SER A 555 38.97 1.50 -22.27
N VAL A 556 38.86 2.56 -23.09
CA VAL A 556 39.71 3.77 -23.22
C VAL A 556 38.91 4.75 -24.09
N GLY A 557 38.80 6.07 -23.88
CA GLY A 557 39.36 6.99 -22.91
C GLY A 557 38.87 8.40 -23.24
N SER A 558 38.71 9.19 -22.20
CA SER A 558 38.49 10.63 -22.18
C SER A 558 39.65 11.41 -22.81
N VAL A 559 39.37 12.41 -23.66
CA VAL A 559 40.29 13.52 -23.94
C VAL A 559 39.54 14.86 -23.98
N SER A 560 40.24 15.82 -23.38
CA SER A 560 39.94 17.20 -22.98
C SER A 560 39.66 18.22 -24.08
N LEU A 561 39.08 19.33 -23.60
CA LEU A 561 38.86 20.65 -24.18
C LEU A 561 40.12 21.35 -24.71
N PHE A 562 39.85 22.24 -25.69
CA PHE A 562 40.67 23.27 -26.35
C PHE A 562 41.59 22.86 -27.51
N SER A 563 41.06 22.94 -28.74
CA SER A 563 41.47 23.93 -29.76
C SER A 563 41.08 23.50 -31.19
N GLY A 564 40.56 24.46 -31.96
CA GLY A 564 40.81 24.58 -33.41
C GLY A 564 39.99 23.71 -34.38
N ASN A 565 38.96 24.34 -34.97
CA ASN A 565 38.43 24.13 -36.32
C ASN A 565 38.58 22.74 -36.97
N THR A 566 37.48 22.02 -37.09
CA THR A 566 37.02 21.47 -38.38
C THR A 566 35.55 21.07 -38.28
N TYR A 567 34.78 21.53 -39.26
CA TYR A 567 33.33 21.39 -39.41
C TYR A 567 32.85 19.94 -39.25
N ILE A 568 32.07 19.68 -38.20
CA ILE A 568 30.96 18.71 -38.23
C ILE A 568 29.79 19.39 -37.50
N SER A 569 28.66 19.44 -38.18
CA SER A 569 27.44 20.17 -37.85
C SER A 569 26.84 19.82 -36.48
N GLN A 570 26.18 20.85 -35.93
CA GLN A 570 25.39 20.92 -34.72
C GLN A 570 24.20 19.93 -34.63
N ASP A 571 23.75 19.79 -33.38
CA ASP A 571 22.40 19.47 -32.87
C ASP A 571 21.90 18.02 -32.81
N ASP A 572 21.62 17.57 -31.56
CA ASP A 572 20.28 17.16 -31.10
C ASP A 572 20.38 16.43 -29.75
N PHE A 573 20.52 17.18 -28.65
CA PHE A 573 19.93 16.72 -27.38
C PHE A 573 18.45 17.10 -27.46
N ILE A 574 17.56 16.11 -27.32
CA ILE A 574 16.11 16.30 -27.37
C ILE A 574 15.69 17.01 -26.09
N ASP A 575 15.45 18.32 -26.17
CA ASP A 575 14.68 19.06 -25.18
C ASP A 575 13.18 18.78 -25.47
N ASP A 576 12.45 18.30 -24.46
CA ASP A 576 11.00 18.03 -24.42
C ASP A 576 10.43 16.90 -25.33
N ILE A 577 9.97 15.80 -24.71
CA ILE A 577 9.35 14.65 -25.42
C ILE A 577 7.90 14.94 -25.85
N LEU A 578 7.20 15.82 -25.13
CA LEU A 578 5.79 16.16 -25.35
C LEU A 578 5.61 17.67 -25.54
N SER A 579 4.85 18.01 -26.57
CA SER A 579 4.41 19.38 -26.85
C SER A 579 2.89 19.45 -26.86
N PHE A 580 2.31 20.33 -26.05
CA PHE A 580 0.87 20.56 -26.00
C PHE A 580 0.55 21.84 -26.79
N GLU A 581 -0.07 21.70 -27.95
CA GLU A 581 -0.45 22.81 -28.81
C GLU A 581 -1.91 23.19 -28.58
N LEU A 582 -2.15 24.42 -28.14
CA LEU A 582 -3.51 24.97 -28.00
C LEU A 582 -3.96 25.48 -29.37
N THR A 583 -5.07 24.96 -29.92
CA THR A 583 -5.48 25.22 -31.32
C THR A 583 -6.54 26.31 -31.51
N GLU A 584 -7.40 26.56 -30.52
CA GLU A 584 -8.51 27.52 -30.65
C GLU A 584 -8.40 28.70 -29.68
N SER A 585 -8.33 28.41 -28.37
CA SER A 585 -8.15 29.39 -27.29
C SER A 585 -7.60 28.76 -26.03
N CYS A 586 -6.97 29.58 -25.19
CA CYS A 586 -6.48 29.14 -23.89
C CYS A 586 -7.64 28.59 -23.05
N PRO A 587 -7.41 27.52 -22.26
CA PRO A 587 -8.40 27.06 -21.30
C PRO A 587 -8.70 28.17 -20.29
N SER A 588 -9.94 28.25 -19.82
CA SER A 588 -10.31 29.25 -18.80
C SER A 588 -9.53 29.04 -17.50
N VAL A 589 -9.33 27.79 -17.10
CA VAL A 589 -8.50 27.40 -15.94
C VAL A 589 -7.44 26.41 -16.38
N LEU A 590 -6.17 26.71 -16.11
CA LEU A 590 -5.06 25.76 -16.25
C LEU A 590 -4.54 25.38 -14.87
N THR A 591 -4.57 24.11 -14.52
CA THR A 591 -3.95 23.58 -13.30
C THR A 591 -2.72 22.76 -13.67
N THR A 592 -1.56 23.05 -13.11
CA THR A 592 -0.32 22.31 -13.40
C THR A 592 0.63 22.29 -12.21
N ASP A 593 1.75 21.56 -12.28
CA ASP A 593 2.85 21.66 -11.32
C ASP A 593 4.13 22.18 -12.01
N ILE A 594 5.14 22.54 -11.21
CA ILE A 594 6.40 23.09 -11.72
C ILE A 594 7.14 22.05 -12.56
N LEU A 595 7.13 20.78 -12.15
CA LEU A 595 7.82 19.70 -12.86
C LEU A 595 7.29 19.55 -14.29
N THR A 596 5.96 19.61 -14.46
CA THR A 596 5.30 19.57 -15.76
C THR A 596 5.67 20.77 -16.61
N LEU A 597 5.77 21.96 -16.03
CA LEU A 597 6.20 23.16 -16.75
C LEU A 597 7.68 23.07 -17.16
N GLU A 598 8.52 22.37 -16.40
CA GLU A 598 9.93 22.16 -16.76
C GLU A 598 10.10 21.13 -17.87
N SER A 599 9.36 20.02 -17.86
CA SER A 599 9.54 18.90 -18.80
C SER A 599 8.61 18.88 -20.01
N SER A 600 7.70 19.85 -20.13
CA SER A 600 6.83 19.98 -21.30
C SER A 600 6.84 21.37 -21.91
N THR A 601 6.59 21.40 -23.21
CA THR A 601 6.41 22.62 -24.00
C THR A 601 4.92 22.85 -24.22
N ILE A 602 4.43 24.04 -23.87
CA ILE A 602 3.06 24.47 -24.20
C ILE A 602 3.16 25.47 -25.34
N LEU A 603 2.69 25.08 -26.51
CA LEU A 603 2.71 25.88 -27.73
C LEU A 603 1.36 26.58 -27.90
N LEU A 604 1.41 27.85 -28.29
CA LEU A 604 0.24 28.66 -28.62
C LEU A 604 0.33 29.08 -30.08
N GLU A 605 -0.68 28.76 -30.88
CA GLU A 605 -0.72 29.31 -32.23
C GLU A 605 -0.83 30.85 -32.19
N SER A 606 -0.15 31.48 -33.15
CA SER A 606 -0.01 32.95 -33.23
C SER A 606 -1.32 33.73 -33.33
N ASN A 607 -2.44 33.09 -33.71
CA ASN A 607 -3.74 33.72 -33.99
C ASN A 607 -4.78 33.60 -32.85
N ILE A 608 -4.38 33.07 -31.70
CA ILE A 608 -5.30 32.69 -30.63
C ILE A 608 -5.58 33.83 -29.63
N ILE A 609 -6.79 33.85 -29.04
CA ILE A 609 -7.10 34.71 -27.87
C ILE A 609 -6.21 34.28 -26.69
N LYS A 610 -5.20 35.09 -26.39
CA LYS A 610 -4.16 34.79 -25.40
C LYS A 610 -4.56 35.18 -23.97
N THR A 611 -5.83 35.03 -23.57
CA THR A 611 -6.25 35.37 -22.18
C THR A 611 -6.63 34.11 -21.42
N MET A 612 -5.98 33.89 -20.28
CA MET A 612 -6.26 32.79 -19.35
C MET A 612 -6.83 33.39 -18.06
N LYS A 613 -8.04 32.98 -17.66
CA LYS A 613 -8.71 33.57 -16.47
C LYS A 613 -8.02 33.18 -15.17
N LEU A 614 -7.52 31.95 -15.08
CA LEU A 614 -6.86 31.45 -13.87
C LEU A 614 -5.77 30.44 -14.19
N LEU A 615 -4.56 30.72 -13.72
CA LEU A 615 -3.46 29.74 -13.63
C LEU A 615 -3.36 29.23 -12.18
N GLN A 616 -3.46 27.92 -11.99
CA GLN A 616 -3.32 27.23 -10.72
C GLN A 616 -2.06 26.36 -10.71
N ILE A 617 -1.17 26.58 -9.74
CA ILE A 617 0.05 25.79 -9.57
C ILE A 617 -0.10 24.89 -8.36
N SER A 618 -0.18 23.59 -8.60
CA SER A 618 -0.23 22.56 -7.56
C SER A 618 1.16 22.29 -7.02
N VAL A 619 1.28 22.28 -5.70
CA VAL A 619 2.52 22.02 -4.97
C VAL A 619 2.28 20.85 -4.05
N ASN A 620 3.03 19.76 -4.26
CA ASN A 620 3.00 18.59 -3.38
C ASN A 620 4.01 18.74 -2.25
N VAL A 621 3.62 18.33 -1.06
CA VAL A 621 4.49 18.23 0.12
C VAL A 621 4.90 16.76 0.30
N GLU A 622 6.19 16.51 0.52
CA GLU A 622 6.75 15.15 0.54
C GLU A 622 6.12 14.31 1.66
N LYS A 623 5.59 13.14 1.30
CA LYS A 623 4.91 12.22 2.23
C LYS A 623 5.87 11.32 3.02
N SER A 624 7.14 11.25 2.61
CA SER A 624 8.14 10.28 3.09
C SER A 624 8.85 10.69 4.37
N VAL A 625 8.68 11.94 4.83
CA VAL A 625 9.33 12.44 6.05
C VAL A 625 8.25 12.72 7.11
N PRO A 626 8.23 11.99 8.24
CA PRO A 626 7.35 12.36 9.35
C PRO A 626 7.83 13.69 9.95
N TYR A 627 7.01 14.73 9.80
CA TYR A 627 7.26 16.04 10.41
C TYR A 627 7.21 15.92 11.93
N ARG A 628 8.30 16.29 12.61
CA ARG A 628 8.39 16.22 14.07
C ARG A 628 7.72 17.43 14.73
N THR A 629 7.59 18.53 13.99
CA THR A 629 6.98 19.79 14.44
C THR A 629 6.17 20.46 13.32
N SER A 630 5.23 21.34 13.69
CA SER A 630 4.48 22.20 12.76
C SER A 630 5.38 23.15 11.98
N ASP A 631 6.45 23.61 12.61
CA ASP A 631 7.39 24.59 12.03
C ASP A 631 8.18 23.99 10.86
N GLU A 632 8.57 22.72 10.94
CA GLU A 632 9.23 22.00 9.85
C GLU A 632 8.32 21.91 8.61
N LEU A 633 7.03 21.61 8.82
CA LEU A 633 6.03 21.56 7.77
C LEU A 633 5.79 22.94 7.13
N LEU A 634 5.63 23.98 7.95
CA LEU A 634 5.46 25.36 7.49
C LEU A 634 6.65 25.87 6.67
N LEU A 635 7.88 25.56 7.10
CA LEU A 635 9.08 25.93 6.36
C LEU A 635 9.12 25.25 4.99
N GLN A 636 8.80 23.96 4.91
CA GLN A 636 8.77 23.25 3.63
C GLN A 636 7.67 23.77 2.71
N ILE A 637 6.45 23.96 3.22
CA ILE A 637 5.34 24.56 2.48
C ILE A 637 5.75 25.94 1.94
N SER A 638 6.30 26.81 2.81
CA SER A 638 6.72 28.15 2.42
C SER A 638 7.82 28.12 1.35
N SER A 639 8.78 27.19 1.44
CA SER A 639 9.85 27.05 0.44
C SER A 639 9.26 26.69 -0.92
N ARG A 640 8.38 25.70 -0.97
CA ARG A 640 7.79 25.24 -2.23
C ARG A 640 6.87 26.28 -2.87
N ILE A 641 6.14 27.07 -2.06
CA ILE A 641 5.37 28.23 -2.55
C ILE A 641 6.31 29.27 -3.18
N LEU A 642 7.45 29.57 -2.54
CA LEU A 642 8.41 30.54 -3.07
C LEU A 642 9.07 30.05 -4.36
N ASP A 643 9.34 28.75 -4.47
CA ASP A 643 9.86 28.15 -5.70
C ASP A 643 8.85 28.31 -6.84
N ALA A 644 7.55 28.09 -6.58
CA ALA A 644 6.49 28.37 -7.55
C ALA A 644 6.46 29.86 -7.93
N LEU A 645 6.49 30.78 -6.96
CA LEU A 645 6.44 32.23 -7.25
C LEU A 645 7.62 32.73 -8.08
N LYS A 646 8.81 32.12 -7.94
CA LYS A 646 10.02 32.51 -8.67
C LYS A 646 10.11 31.91 -10.06
N PHE A 647 9.22 30.96 -10.40
CA PHE A 647 9.25 30.30 -11.71
C PHE A 647 8.98 31.31 -12.83
N PRO A 648 9.74 31.29 -13.95
CA PRO A 648 9.62 32.28 -15.01
C PRO A 648 8.43 32.01 -15.94
N TYR A 649 7.20 32.18 -15.46
CA TYR A 649 5.97 31.90 -16.22
C TYR A 649 5.87 32.63 -17.56
N ALA A 650 6.42 33.84 -17.65
CA ALA A 650 6.44 34.62 -18.89
C ALA A 650 7.24 33.97 -20.02
N LEU A 651 8.21 33.09 -19.69
CA LEU A 651 8.95 32.32 -20.70
C LEU A 651 8.15 31.12 -21.22
N LYS A 652 7.33 30.50 -20.36
CA LYS A 652 6.50 29.33 -20.72
C LYS A 652 5.17 29.71 -21.35
N PHE A 653 4.66 30.91 -21.06
CA PHE A 653 3.43 31.45 -21.65
C PHE A 653 3.68 32.82 -22.30
N PRO A 654 4.50 32.87 -23.37
CA PRO A 654 4.77 34.13 -24.06
C PRO A 654 3.45 34.71 -24.60
N ASP A 655 3.26 36.01 -24.40
CA ASP A 655 2.08 36.77 -24.83
C ASP A 655 0.73 36.33 -24.24
N VAL A 656 0.68 35.45 -23.24
CA VAL A 656 -0.57 35.10 -22.54
C VAL A 656 -0.82 36.05 -21.38
N ARG A 657 -1.97 36.71 -21.39
CA ARG A 657 -2.47 37.48 -20.25
C ARG A 657 -3.14 36.52 -19.26
N ILE A 658 -2.50 36.32 -18.12
CA ILE A 658 -3.06 35.60 -16.97
C ILE A 658 -3.80 36.62 -16.09
N GLU A 659 -5.11 36.47 -15.92
CA GLU A 659 -5.91 37.39 -15.09
C GLU A 659 -5.74 37.14 -13.60
N ASN A 660 -5.75 35.86 -13.19
CA ASN A 660 -5.59 35.44 -11.80
C ASN A 660 -4.54 34.34 -11.69
N PHE A 661 -3.79 34.35 -10.60
CA PHE A 661 -2.78 33.35 -10.29
C PHE A 661 -3.00 32.79 -8.87
N GLN A 662 -2.97 31.47 -8.75
CA GLN A 662 -3.22 30.76 -7.50
C GLN A 662 -2.20 29.62 -7.34
N ILE A 663 -1.71 29.43 -6.13
CA ILE A 663 -0.91 28.26 -5.75
C ILE A 663 -1.77 27.38 -4.83
N ILE A 664 -1.88 26.10 -5.14
CA ILE A 664 -2.63 25.12 -4.34
C ILE A 664 -1.61 24.17 -3.71
N VAL A 665 -1.59 24.10 -2.38
CA VAL A 665 -0.76 23.15 -1.65
C VAL A 665 -1.62 21.96 -1.28
N ASP A 666 -1.28 20.78 -1.80
CA ASP A 666 -1.97 19.52 -1.48
C ASP A 666 -1.36 18.90 -0.20
N LEU A 667 -2.13 18.89 0.89
CA LEU A 667 -1.74 18.29 2.17
C LEU A 667 -2.40 16.93 2.42
N LYS A 668 -2.99 16.28 1.40
CA LYS A 668 -3.66 14.98 1.56
C LYS A 668 -2.71 13.92 2.12
N GLY A 669 -3.05 13.40 3.29
CA GLY A 669 -2.34 12.32 3.96
C GLY A 669 -1.36 12.78 5.05
N ILE A 670 -1.19 14.10 5.26
CA ILE A 670 -0.38 14.63 6.37
C ILE A 670 -1.25 14.65 7.63
N GLN A 671 -0.93 13.79 8.61
CA GLN A 671 -1.60 13.80 9.92
C GLN A 671 -1.00 14.89 10.80
N MET A 672 -1.66 16.04 10.90
CA MET A 672 -1.30 17.04 11.91
C MET A 672 -1.82 16.60 13.27
N GLN A 673 -0.92 16.38 14.24
CA GLN A 673 -1.30 15.80 15.53
C GLN A 673 -2.18 16.68 16.41
N ASN A 674 -2.29 17.99 16.17
CA ASN A 674 -3.26 18.90 16.77
C ASN A 674 -3.08 20.27 16.09
N GLY A 675 -4.09 20.79 15.39
CA GLY A 675 -3.99 22.13 14.81
C GLY A 675 -5.23 22.58 14.05
N ASN A 676 -5.84 23.69 14.50
CA ASN A 676 -6.85 24.42 13.75
C ASN A 676 -6.22 24.94 12.44
N ASN A 677 -6.78 24.55 11.28
CA ASN A 677 -6.32 25.02 9.96
C ASN A 677 -6.22 26.56 9.84
N MET A 678 -6.96 27.33 10.66
CA MET A 678 -6.86 28.80 10.67
C MET A 678 -5.53 29.32 11.24
N HIS A 679 -4.92 28.61 12.20
CA HIS A 679 -3.65 29.05 12.79
C HIS A 679 -2.49 28.86 11.81
N LEU A 680 -2.52 27.76 11.04
CA LEU A 680 -1.53 27.46 10.02
C LEU A 680 -1.56 28.47 8.87
N ASN A 681 -2.76 28.93 8.45
CA ASN A 681 -2.87 29.97 7.42
C ASN A 681 -2.20 31.28 7.86
N THR A 682 -2.47 31.72 9.09
CA THR A 682 -1.95 32.99 9.62
C THR A 682 -0.43 32.96 9.73
N GLU A 683 0.12 31.87 10.26
CA GLU A 683 1.58 31.68 10.37
C GLU A 683 2.24 31.61 8.99
N LEU A 684 1.60 30.95 8.02
CA LEU A 684 2.11 30.90 6.65
C LEU A 684 2.09 32.29 5.98
N GLU A 685 1.05 33.09 6.20
CA GLU A 685 0.99 34.49 5.74
C GLU A 685 2.10 35.35 6.34
N GLU A 686 2.38 35.21 7.63
CA GLU A 686 3.46 35.93 8.32
C GLU A 686 4.83 35.53 7.78
N ILE A 687 5.08 34.23 7.58
CA ILE A 687 6.35 33.73 7.02
C ILE A 687 6.53 34.25 5.59
N LEU A 688 5.51 34.18 4.74
CA LEU A 688 5.58 34.67 3.36
C LEU A 688 5.77 36.20 3.32
N SER A 689 5.08 36.93 4.20
CA SER A 689 5.23 38.40 4.34
C SER A 689 6.62 38.79 4.82
N SER A 690 7.21 38.06 5.77
CA SER A 690 8.59 38.29 6.23
C SER A 690 9.63 38.09 5.12
N LYS A 691 9.29 37.26 4.12
CA LYS A 691 10.10 37.02 2.92
C LYS A 691 9.78 37.97 1.77
N GLY A 692 8.94 38.99 2.01
CA GLY A 692 8.62 40.05 1.05
C GLY A 692 7.42 39.76 0.14
N HIS A 693 6.64 38.71 0.42
CA HIS A 693 5.49 38.31 -0.40
C HIS A 693 4.18 38.50 0.38
N HIS A 694 3.42 39.55 0.04
CA HIS A 694 2.10 39.80 0.60
C HIS A 694 1.04 38.98 -0.13
N LEU A 695 0.78 37.78 0.36
CA LEU A 695 -0.13 36.81 -0.24
C LEU A 695 -1.29 36.52 0.70
N LYS A 696 -2.48 36.31 0.14
CA LYS A 696 -3.64 35.88 0.92
C LYS A 696 -3.71 34.36 0.91
N VAL A 697 -3.74 33.75 2.10
CA VAL A 697 -3.84 32.30 2.30
C VAL A 697 -5.25 31.94 2.72
N VAL A 698 -5.90 31.11 1.92
CA VAL A 698 -7.27 30.64 2.12
C VAL A 698 -7.25 29.12 2.24
N SER A 699 -7.90 28.56 3.25
CA SER A 699 -8.11 27.11 3.35
C SER A 699 -9.55 26.77 2.96
N GLU A 700 -9.73 25.73 2.14
CA GLU A 700 -11.07 25.23 1.84
C GLU A 700 -11.62 24.45 3.04
N VAL A 701 -12.84 24.79 3.46
CA VAL A 701 -13.53 24.10 4.55
C VAL A 701 -14.25 22.87 3.98
N GLY A 702 -13.59 21.71 4.02
CA GLY A 702 -14.24 20.42 3.72
C GLY A 702 -13.33 19.33 3.18
N THR A 703 -13.08 18.29 3.99
CA THR A 703 -12.56 16.93 3.68
C THR A 703 -11.26 16.75 2.87
N GLN A 704 -10.70 17.78 2.23
CA GLN A 704 -9.36 17.77 1.63
C GLN A 704 -8.65 19.04 2.11
N CYS A 705 -7.64 18.91 2.97
CA CYS A 705 -6.85 20.05 3.43
C CYS A 705 -5.99 20.57 2.28
N ASN A 706 -6.57 21.41 1.44
CA ASN A 706 -5.85 22.19 0.43
C ASN A 706 -5.72 23.62 0.94
N ILE A 707 -4.50 24.17 0.85
CA ILE A 707 -4.25 25.58 1.12
C ILE A 707 -4.13 26.28 -0.23
N ALA A 708 -4.97 27.27 -0.47
CA ALA A 708 -4.91 28.15 -1.63
C ALA A 708 -4.18 29.44 -1.25
N VAL A 709 -3.09 29.74 -1.93
CA VAL A 709 -2.38 31.03 -1.84
C VAL A 709 -2.72 31.83 -3.08
N VAL A 710 -3.35 32.99 -2.88
CA VAL A 710 -3.83 33.85 -3.97
C VAL A 710 -2.95 35.09 -4.06
N LEU A 711 -2.40 35.32 -5.26
CA LEU A 711 -1.79 36.60 -5.63
C LEU A 711 -2.93 37.58 -5.94
N LEU A 712 -3.12 38.58 -5.08
CA LEU A 712 -4.04 39.68 -5.36
C LEU A 712 -3.37 40.60 -6.39
N SER A 713 -4.00 40.76 -7.55
CA SER A 713 -3.59 41.66 -8.63
C SER A 713 -3.64 43.12 -8.22
#